data_AF-A0A7V9AZB3-F1
#
_entry.id   AF-A0A7V9AZB3-F1
#
_cell.length_a   1.000
_cell.length_b   1.000
_cell.length_c   1.000
_cell.angle_alpha   90.00
_cell.angle_beta   90.00
_cell.angle_gamma   90.00
#
_symmetry.space_group_name_H-M   'P 1'
#
loop_
_entity.id
_entity.type
_entity.pdbx_description
1 polymer ?
#
loop_
_entity_poly.entity_id
_entity_poly.type
_entity_poly.pdbx_seq_one_letter_code
_entity_poly.pdbx_strand_id
1 'polypeptide(L)'
;MTGSEANGAPGDVASTLPVRVDAKTESVAANGLEIDLNDEGLDYRRRYRGLIGVGSKVPIRDRAILSLVYTPGVAEACLAIEEDPLASYDLTCRGNTVAILTDGSDLFGREGGPPESAIPIAEGKSVMFKTFAGIDAFPICLATTDVGEIVETGVALSPTFGAICLDDISTPRAFTIADHLEKACDIPTFSNQHHGTAILVLGALHNALKVVKKPLEDVSVVISGAGIAGIGVARLLTRAGVRRLVVCDRAGAIYRYRPERMNWAKAYVAKETNAERRRGSLRAMLKNADVFIGLSTGDIVTDDMIREMAHDPVVFALAVPQPEIAPDVARAGGARVVATGRSDYANTMDVSLVFPGVFRGLLDSRARNIRLRMLLYAARALADMVRPDELHADYIVPRIFDFRVAPAVAAAVVRGANEAGEAGREVSPEAVAEKTRRYVYEGRLDVPRPSARTRGATFREEAIDLRRRHQGVLEIRSKIPVRDHHILNLLHLPPRALIPAHVIRDDPSKVTELTAKGNLVGIVTDGSAVLGLGDIGPQAALPVMEGKAVLFQTLAGVEAFPICLAARDPDEIVRIVTAIAPSFGGINLEDISAPRCFEIEDKLRAILDMPVFHDDQHGTAIVVTAGLLNAARLRGCSLGDLRIAINGAGAAGIAVAKLLIALGAGDVVICDRRGAIHVDRKEGMDGSKREIAQVTNRDRCLGGLTDVVAGMDVVIGLSAAGAITPEMVRAMAPHPIVFALANPTPEITPELAKQAGALAVATGRSDYPNQVNNSLAFPGVFRGALDVKARGINDEMKIAAAHAIADLVTAEQLTPDFLIPDSLDLRVSPRVAAAVARAAQQAGLAQIDIDPAEVEARCRDLVYEGTVAL
;
A
#
# COMPACT_ATOMS: atom_id res chain seq x y z
N MET A 1 64.89 -26.45 -30.11
CA MET A 1 66.15 -26.23 -29.39
C MET A 1 66.19 -24.77 -28.98
N THR A 2 66.43 -24.51 -27.68
CA THR A 2 67.03 -23.30 -27.07
C THR A 2 66.42 -21.94 -27.46
N GLY A 3 65.74 -21.15 -26.62
CA GLY A 3 65.87 -20.91 -25.18
C GLY A 3 66.93 -19.85 -24.88
N SER A 4 66.54 -18.60 -24.57
CA SER A 4 66.97 -17.82 -23.39
C SER A 4 66.58 -16.33 -23.46
N GLU A 5 66.22 -15.80 -22.30
CA GLU A 5 65.60 -14.51 -21.96
C GLU A 5 66.57 -13.33 -21.79
N ALA A 6 66.01 -12.11 -21.75
CA ALA A 6 66.23 -11.00 -20.78
C ALA A 6 65.72 -9.69 -21.44
N ASN A 7 64.99 -8.74 -20.85
CA ASN A 7 64.65 -8.36 -19.48
C ASN A 7 63.34 -7.55 -19.52
N GLY A 8 62.44 -7.74 -18.55
CA GLY A 8 61.20 -6.98 -18.41
C GLY A 8 61.31 -5.82 -17.41
N ALA A 9 60.76 -4.67 -17.79
CA ALA A 9 60.30 -3.59 -16.90
C ALA A 9 58.84 -3.28 -17.30
N PRO A 10 57.91 -3.03 -16.34
CA PRO A 10 56.48 -2.97 -16.66
C PRO A 10 56.09 -1.57 -17.14
N GLY A 11 55.64 -1.49 -18.39
CA GLY A 11 54.98 -0.32 -18.98
C GLY A 11 53.46 -0.48 -18.96
N ASP A 12 52.79 0.66 -18.81
CA ASP A 12 51.35 0.88 -18.78
C ASP A 12 50.52 0.02 -19.75
N VAL A 13 49.53 -0.69 -19.19
CA VAL A 13 48.45 -1.27 -19.97
C VAL A 13 47.35 -0.21 -20.10
N ALA A 14 47.40 0.53 -21.21
CA ALA A 14 46.25 1.28 -21.71
C ALA A 14 45.14 0.29 -22.09
N SER A 15 44.09 0.20 -21.28
CA SER A 15 42.85 -0.48 -21.63
C SER A 15 42.01 0.45 -22.51
N THR A 16 41.84 0.04 -23.77
CA THR A 16 40.87 0.58 -24.72
C THR A 16 39.43 0.43 -24.20
N LEU A 17 38.81 1.54 -23.82
CA LEU A 17 37.37 1.66 -23.65
C LEU A 17 36.73 2.16 -24.97
N PRO A 18 35.59 1.61 -25.41
CA PRO A 18 34.96 2.02 -26.66
C PRO A 18 34.12 3.29 -26.48
N VAL A 19 34.27 4.18 -27.47
CA VAL A 19 33.26 5.06 -28.08
C VAL A 19 32.42 5.92 -27.12
N ARG A 20 32.82 7.20 -26.98
CA ARG A 20 31.91 8.29 -26.61
C ARG A 20 30.81 8.39 -27.66
N VAL A 21 29.59 8.06 -27.27
CA VAL A 21 28.38 8.52 -27.95
C VAL A 21 28.10 9.90 -27.38
N ASP A 22 28.17 10.94 -28.21
CA ASP A 22 27.71 12.28 -27.87
C ASP A 22 26.18 12.22 -27.66
N ALA A 23 25.75 11.96 -26.42
CA ALA A 23 24.37 12.10 -26.02
C ALA A 23 24.07 13.61 -25.94
N LYS A 24 23.28 14.12 -26.88
CA LYS A 24 22.63 15.41 -26.73
C LYS A 24 21.76 15.35 -25.47
N THR A 25 22.08 16.14 -24.46
CA THR A 25 21.27 16.28 -23.25
C THR A 25 19.91 16.86 -23.63
N GLU A 26 18.86 16.04 -23.57
CA GLU A 26 17.48 16.52 -23.69
C GLU A 26 17.08 17.07 -22.31
N SER A 27 17.15 18.40 -22.15
CA SER A 27 16.66 19.09 -20.95
C SER A 27 15.29 19.72 -21.22
N VAL A 28 14.39 19.63 -20.25
CA VAL A 28 13.08 20.29 -20.27
C VAL A 28 13.02 21.29 -19.10
N ALA A 29 12.60 22.53 -19.39
CA ALA A 29 12.44 23.56 -18.37
C ALA A 29 11.07 23.44 -17.71
N ALA A 30 11.02 23.08 -16.42
CA ALA A 30 9.81 23.06 -15.62
C ALA A 30 10.01 23.89 -14.35
N ASN A 31 9.27 25.01 -14.22
CA ASN A 31 9.26 25.88 -13.02
C ASN A 31 10.65 26.26 -12.46
N GLY A 32 11.60 26.56 -13.34
CA GLY A 32 12.95 27.02 -12.95
C GLY A 32 13.93 25.90 -12.57
N LEU A 33 13.52 24.63 -12.66
CA LEU A 33 14.41 23.47 -12.60
C LEU A 33 14.71 22.99 -14.03
N GLU A 34 15.99 22.89 -14.36
CA GLU A 34 16.44 22.20 -15.57
C GLU A 34 16.41 20.70 -15.29
N ILE A 35 15.46 19.99 -15.91
CA ILE A 35 15.29 18.54 -15.70
C ILE A 35 16.14 17.81 -16.73
N ASP A 36 17.14 17.06 -16.25
CA ASP A 36 17.88 16.09 -17.05
C ASP A 36 17.08 14.77 -17.08
N LEU A 37 16.59 14.39 -18.26
CA LEU A 37 15.86 13.12 -18.45
C LEU A 37 16.75 11.88 -18.28
N ASN A 38 18.07 12.06 -18.27
CA ASN A 38 19.07 11.05 -17.93
C ASN A 38 19.46 11.07 -16.44
N ASP A 39 18.68 11.75 -15.58
CA ASP A 39 18.93 11.74 -14.13
C ASP A 39 18.94 10.30 -13.59
N GLU A 40 19.99 9.97 -12.85
CA GLU A 40 20.23 8.65 -12.26
C GLU A 40 19.04 8.18 -11.39
N GLY A 41 18.32 9.10 -10.75
CA GLY A 41 17.14 8.80 -9.94
C GLY A 41 15.97 8.32 -10.77
N LEU A 42 15.82 8.79 -12.01
CA LEU A 42 14.84 8.27 -12.97
C LEU A 42 15.24 6.86 -13.42
N ASP A 43 16.51 6.63 -13.76
CA ASP A 43 17.00 5.29 -14.17
C ASP A 43 16.75 4.22 -13.08
N TYR A 44 17.07 4.56 -11.83
CA TYR A 44 16.77 3.71 -10.68
C TYR A 44 15.29 3.33 -10.61
N ARG A 45 14.40 4.30 -10.79
CA ARG A 45 12.95 4.08 -10.73
C ARG A 45 12.43 3.24 -11.88
N ARG A 46 12.96 3.42 -13.09
CA ARG A 46 12.63 2.59 -14.27
C ARG A 46 13.03 1.14 -14.03
N ARG A 47 14.26 0.92 -13.56
CA ARG A 47 14.83 -0.41 -13.32
C ARG A 47 14.05 -1.18 -12.26
N TYR A 48 13.67 -0.52 -11.17
CA TYR A 48 13.03 -1.16 -10.02
C TYR A 48 11.50 -1.00 -9.98
N ARG A 49 10.91 -0.28 -10.96
CA ARG A 49 9.50 0.13 -10.99
C ARG A 49 9.10 0.79 -9.66
N GLY A 50 9.69 1.94 -9.38
CA GLY A 50 9.54 2.69 -8.11
C GLY A 50 10.59 2.34 -7.04
N LEU A 51 10.42 2.87 -5.82
CA LEU A 51 11.38 2.68 -4.71
C LEU A 51 10.97 1.64 -3.67
N ILE A 52 9.69 1.28 -3.64
CA ILE A 52 9.16 0.33 -2.66
C ILE A 52 8.62 -0.90 -3.35
N GLY A 53 8.50 -1.99 -2.58
CA GLY A 53 7.63 -3.07 -2.97
C GLY A 53 7.04 -3.84 -1.80
N VAL A 54 5.99 -4.61 -2.06
CA VAL A 54 5.35 -5.46 -1.05
C VAL A 54 6.01 -6.84 -1.06
N GLY A 55 6.40 -7.35 0.11
CA GLY A 55 7.12 -8.61 0.26
C GLY A 55 6.51 -9.55 1.30
N SER A 56 6.65 -10.85 1.08
CA SER A 56 6.35 -11.86 2.11
C SER A 56 7.48 -11.99 3.13
N LYS A 57 7.13 -11.88 4.43
CA LYS A 57 8.01 -12.21 5.57
C LYS A 57 8.22 -13.72 5.74
N VAL A 58 7.35 -14.54 5.14
CA VAL A 58 7.36 -16.00 5.29
C VAL A 58 7.48 -16.64 3.89
N PRO A 59 8.64 -17.20 3.53
CA PRO A 59 8.83 -17.81 2.21
C PRO A 59 7.98 -19.09 2.09
N ILE A 60 7.15 -19.16 1.06
CA ILE A 60 6.35 -20.36 0.75
C ILE A 60 7.26 -21.38 0.07
N ARG A 61 7.66 -22.42 0.81
CA ARG A 61 8.59 -23.45 0.32
C ARG A 61 7.91 -24.78 0.01
N ASP A 62 6.77 -25.02 0.64
CA ASP A 62 6.00 -26.25 0.53
C ASP A 62 4.54 -26.00 0.90
N ARG A 63 3.73 -27.05 0.77
CA ARG A 63 2.30 -27.02 1.13
C ARG A 63 2.06 -26.79 2.62
N ALA A 64 2.96 -27.24 3.49
CA ALA A 64 2.76 -27.10 4.93
C ALA A 64 2.82 -25.63 5.34
N ILE A 65 3.81 -24.87 4.86
CA ILE A 65 3.89 -23.43 5.10
C ILE A 65 2.75 -22.69 4.41
N LEU A 66 2.39 -23.06 3.17
CA LEU A 66 1.24 -22.47 2.48
C LEU A 66 -0.04 -22.60 3.31
N SER A 67 -0.28 -23.78 3.90
CA SER A 67 -1.46 -24.04 4.74
C SER A 67 -1.48 -23.26 6.05
N LEU A 68 -0.34 -22.76 6.54
CA LEU A 68 -0.28 -21.88 7.72
C LEU A 68 -0.45 -20.39 7.35
N VAL A 69 0.13 -19.97 6.22
CA VAL A 69 0.04 -18.59 5.73
C VAL A 69 -1.35 -18.28 5.16
N TYR A 70 -1.92 -19.27 4.47
CA TYR A 70 -3.21 -19.21 3.77
C TYR A 70 -4.15 -20.32 4.26
N THR A 71 -5.05 -20.82 3.41
CA THR A 71 -6.05 -21.81 3.82
C THR A 71 -5.44 -23.21 4.05
N PRO A 72 -5.91 -23.94 5.08
CA PRO A 72 -6.97 -23.58 6.03
C PRO A 72 -6.51 -22.77 7.27
N GLY A 73 -5.21 -22.68 7.58
CA GLY A 73 -4.70 -22.12 8.85
C GLY A 73 -4.99 -20.64 9.07
N VAL A 74 -5.11 -19.85 8.00
CA VAL A 74 -5.44 -18.42 8.08
C VAL A 74 -6.77 -18.13 8.78
N ALA A 75 -7.73 -19.05 8.69
CA ALA A 75 -9.03 -18.90 9.35
C ALA A 75 -8.91 -18.78 10.87
N GLU A 76 -7.90 -19.42 11.47
CA GLU A 76 -7.66 -19.36 12.92
C GLU A 76 -7.22 -17.97 13.38
N ALA A 77 -6.46 -17.26 12.56
CA ALA A 77 -6.09 -15.88 12.83
C ALA A 77 -7.28 -14.94 12.65
N CYS A 78 -8.14 -15.17 11.65
CA CYS A 78 -9.39 -14.43 11.47
C CYS A 78 -10.30 -14.55 12.70
N LEU A 79 -10.57 -15.79 13.15
CA LEU A 79 -11.40 -16.06 14.32
C LEU A 79 -10.81 -15.45 15.61
N ALA A 80 -9.49 -15.47 15.77
CA ALA A 80 -8.84 -14.83 16.91
C ALA A 80 -9.00 -13.30 16.92
N ILE A 81 -9.03 -12.66 15.74
CA ILE A 81 -9.25 -11.21 15.60
C ILE A 81 -10.74 -10.87 15.73
N GLU A 82 -11.63 -11.74 15.25
CA GLU A 82 -13.07 -11.58 15.47
C GLU A 82 -13.40 -11.63 16.98
N GLU A 83 -12.76 -12.53 17.72
CA GLU A 83 -12.88 -12.62 19.19
C GLU A 83 -12.23 -11.43 19.92
N ASP A 84 -11.03 -11.02 19.49
CA ASP A 84 -10.31 -9.85 20.02
C ASP A 84 -9.78 -8.97 18.87
N PRO A 85 -10.49 -7.88 18.52
CA PRO A 85 -10.06 -6.98 17.46
C PRO A 85 -8.65 -6.38 17.64
N LEU A 86 -8.16 -6.26 18.88
CA LEU A 86 -6.81 -5.78 19.17
C LEU A 86 -5.73 -6.79 18.79
N ALA A 87 -6.07 -8.08 18.65
CA ALA A 87 -5.14 -9.10 18.16
C ALA A 87 -4.68 -8.82 16.73
N SER A 88 -5.43 -8.00 15.96
CA SER A 88 -5.01 -7.57 14.61
C SER A 88 -3.64 -6.88 14.60
N TYR A 89 -3.27 -6.16 15.66
CA TYR A 89 -1.95 -5.53 15.79
C TYR A 89 -0.79 -6.54 15.85
N ASP A 90 -1.05 -7.75 16.35
CA ASP A 90 -0.02 -8.79 16.54
C ASP A 90 -0.08 -9.88 15.48
N LEU A 91 -1.26 -10.14 14.90
CA LEU A 91 -1.49 -11.24 13.96
C LEU A 91 -1.45 -10.80 12.48
N THR A 92 -1.30 -9.49 12.22
CA THR A 92 -1.25 -8.90 10.88
C THR A 92 -0.22 -7.78 10.79
N CYS A 93 0.03 -7.28 9.58
CA CYS A 93 0.88 -6.13 9.32
C CYS A 93 0.38 -4.84 9.98
N ARG A 94 -0.91 -4.75 10.36
CA ARG A 94 -1.53 -3.54 10.94
C ARG A 94 -0.67 -2.89 12.01
N GLY A 95 -0.09 -3.68 12.92
CA GLY A 95 0.72 -3.13 14.01
C GLY A 95 2.07 -2.50 13.61
N ASN A 96 2.46 -2.59 12.34
CA ASN A 96 3.68 -1.98 11.80
C ASN A 96 3.46 -1.09 10.57
N THR A 97 2.22 -1.00 10.09
CA THR A 97 1.90 -0.31 8.83
C THR A 97 1.37 1.09 9.07
N VAL A 98 1.85 2.05 8.26
CA VAL A 98 1.39 3.45 8.25
C VAL A 98 0.81 3.79 6.87
N ALA A 99 -0.38 4.39 6.81
CA ALA A 99 -0.88 4.97 5.57
C ALA A 99 -0.29 6.38 5.38
N ILE A 100 0.49 6.60 4.33
CA ILE A 100 0.88 7.96 3.91
C ILE A 100 -0.23 8.50 3.02
N LEU A 101 -1.17 9.23 3.64
CA LEU A 101 -2.37 9.75 2.99
C LEU A 101 -2.10 11.16 2.44
N THR A 102 -2.25 11.33 1.13
CA THR A 102 -1.97 12.59 0.44
C THR A 102 -2.92 12.83 -0.73
N ASP A 103 -3.29 14.09 -0.97
CA ASP A 103 -3.98 14.54 -2.20
C ASP A 103 -3.02 15.22 -3.19
N GLY A 104 -1.72 15.26 -2.89
CA GLY A 104 -0.66 15.88 -3.70
C GLY A 104 -0.77 17.39 -3.89
N SER A 105 -1.75 18.04 -3.26
CA SER A 105 -2.13 19.41 -3.61
C SER A 105 -1.16 20.50 -3.18
N ASP A 106 -0.25 20.19 -2.25
CA ASP A 106 0.77 21.14 -1.80
C ASP A 106 2.09 21.02 -2.60
N LEU A 107 2.24 20.02 -3.48
CA LEU A 107 3.49 19.78 -4.22
C LEU A 107 3.79 20.84 -5.29
N PHE A 108 2.79 21.17 -6.12
CA PHE A 108 2.95 22.09 -7.27
C PHE A 108 2.19 23.41 -7.10
N GLY A 109 1.66 23.68 -5.90
CA GLY A 109 0.85 24.87 -5.65
C GLY A 109 -0.41 24.93 -6.51
N ARG A 110 -0.76 26.13 -7.01
CA ARG A 110 -2.04 26.38 -7.71
C ARG A 110 -2.19 25.65 -9.06
N GLU A 111 -1.09 25.20 -9.66
CA GLU A 111 -1.11 24.55 -10.97
C GLU A 111 -1.45 23.06 -10.89
N GLY A 112 -1.43 22.45 -9.70
CA GLY A 112 -1.96 21.11 -9.38
C GLY A 112 -1.62 19.99 -10.35
N GLY A 113 -0.79 19.03 -9.93
CA GLY A 113 -0.57 17.81 -10.73
C GLY A 113 -1.70 16.79 -10.59
N PRO A 114 -1.76 15.77 -11.47
CA PRO A 114 -2.58 14.59 -11.21
C PRO A 114 -2.18 13.95 -9.86
N PRO A 115 -3.10 13.30 -9.13
CA PRO A 115 -2.80 12.67 -7.84
C PRO A 115 -1.55 11.77 -7.85
N GLU A 116 -1.33 11.07 -8.97
CA GLU A 116 -0.20 10.18 -9.22
C GLU A 116 1.17 10.85 -9.11
N SER A 117 1.23 12.16 -9.37
CA SER A 117 2.47 12.93 -9.26
C SER A 117 3.02 12.99 -7.83
N ALA A 118 2.19 12.69 -6.82
CA ALA A 118 2.61 12.60 -5.42
C ALA A 118 3.27 11.27 -5.04
N ILE A 119 3.04 10.20 -5.83
CA ILE A 119 3.52 8.85 -5.52
C ILE A 119 5.04 8.80 -5.32
N PRO A 120 5.89 9.40 -6.19
CA PRO A 120 7.35 9.32 -6.01
C PRO A 120 7.84 9.91 -4.69
N ILE A 121 7.18 10.98 -4.20
CA ILE A 121 7.51 11.66 -2.94
C ILE A 121 7.10 10.78 -1.75
N ALA A 122 5.89 10.21 -1.81
CA ALA A 122 5.40 9.30 -0.79
C ALA A 122 6.24 8.02 -0.71
N GLU A 123 6.67 7.45 -1.85
CA GLU A 123 7.61 6.31 -1.88
C GLU A 123 8.95 6.64 -1.21
N GLY A 124 9.50 7.84 -1.45
CA GLY A 124 10.72 8.31 -0.78
C GLY A 124 10.56 8.31 0.74
N LYS A 125 9.43 8.83 1.24
CA LYS A 125 9.08 8.81 2.66
C LYS A 125 8.94 7.38 3.20
N SER A 126 8.33 6.47 2.44
CA SER A 126 8.27 5.04 2.80
C SER A 126 9.65 4.41 2.95
N VAL A 127 10.59 4.74 2.07
CA VAL A 127 11.99 4.29 2.19
C VAL A 127 12.62 4.81 3.48
N MET A 128 12.37 6.06 3.87
CA MET A 128 12.89 6.63 5.11
C MET A 128 12.27 5.98 6.36
N PHE A 129 10.95 5.71 6.37
CA PHE A 129 10.28 4.94 7.41
C PHE A 129 10.92 3.57 7.60
N LYS A 130 11.13 2.85 6.49
CA LYS A 130 11.74 1.53 6.52
C LYS A 130 13.19 1.59 6.96
N THR A 131 13.98 2.53 6.47
CA THR A 131 15.42 2.63 6.75
C THR A 131 15.71 2.98 8.21
N PHE A 132 15.01 3.98 8.75
CA PHE A 132 15.35 4.54 10.07
C PHE A 132 14.52 3.98 11.24
N ALA A 133 13.44 3.24 10.97
CA ALA A 133 12.55 2.76 12.03
C ALA A 133 11.89 1.40 11.77
N GLY A 134 12.15 0.77 10.62
CA GLY A 134 11.58 -0.54 10.28
C GLY A 134 10.07 -0.53 10.16
N ILE A 135 9.51 0.61 9.75
CA ILE A 135 8.07 0.83 9.58
C ILE A 135 7.69 0.53 8.14
N ASP A 136 6.59 -0.19 7.98
CA ASP A 136 6.02 -0.55 6.69
C ASP A 136 5.04 0.56 6.24
N ALA A 137 5.57 1.71 5.80
CA ALA A 137 4.72 2.82 5.37
C ALA A 137 4.29 2.67 3.91
N PHE A 138 2.99 2.78 3.64
CA PHE A 138 2.40 2.58 2.33
C PHE A 138 1.76 3.86 1.79
N PRO A 139 2.13 4.33 0.58
CA PRO A 139 1.50 5.48 -0.06
C PRO A 139 0.03 5.26 -0.43
N ILE A 140 -0.84 6.20 -0.03
CA ILE A 140 -2.23 6.30 -0.46
C ILE A 140 -2.45 7.71 -1.03
N CYS A 141 -2.27 7.84 -2.35
CA CYS A 141 -2.57 9.06 -3.10
C CYS A 141 -4.04 9.10 -3.49
N LEU A 142 -4.72 10.21 -3.16
CA LEU A 142 -6.16 10.36 -3.29
C LEU A 142 -6.56 11.13 -4.55
N ALA A 143 -7.53 10.59 -5.30
CA ALA A 143 -8.15 11.22 -6.47
C ALA A 143 -9.20 12.30 -6.13
N THR A 144 -9.17 12.82 -4.89
CA THR A 144 -10.10 13.83 -4.40
C THR A 144 -9.37 14.85 -3.56
N THR A 145 -9.89 16.08 -3.58
CA THR A 145 -9.46 17.16 -2.68
C THR A 145 -10.57 17.61 -1.74
N ASP A 146 -11.73 16.93 -1.78
CA ASP A 146 -12.85 17.19 -0.88
C ASP A 146 -12.50 16.73 0.54
N VAL A 147 -12.79 17.60 1.51
CA VAL A 147 -12.42 17.35 2.91
C VAL A 147 -13.23 16.19 3.50
N GLY A 148 -14.52 16.10 3.17
CA GLY A 148 -15.39 15.04 3.67
C GLY A 148 -14.94 13.69 3.15
N GLU A 149 -14.75 13.58 1.84
CA GLU A 149 -14.31 12.34 1.19
C GLU A 149 -12.93 11.87 1.68
N ILE A 150 -11.97 12.78 1.89
CA ILE A 150 -10.66 12.43 2.44
C ILE A 150 -10.79 11.89 3.88
N VAL A 151 -11.63 12.53 4.70
CA VAL A 151 -11.86 12.09 6.09
C VAL A 151 -12.55 10.74 6.11
N GLU A 152 -13.63 10.55 5.34
CA GLU A 152 -14.35 9.28 5.21
C GLU A 152 -13.41 8.16 4.73
N THR A 153 -12.60 8.44 3.72
CA THR A 153 -11.57 7.50 3.21
C THR A 153 -10.56 7.14 4.30
N GLY A 154 -10.00 8.13 5.00
CA GLY A 154 -9.02 7.89 6.06
C GLY A 154 -9.59 7.06 7.23
N VAL A 155 -10.86 7.30 7.60
CA VAL A 155 -11.57 6.50 8.61
C VAL A 155 -11.79 5.07 8.11
N ALA A 156 -12.27 4.91 6.87
CA ALA A 156 -12.53 3.59 6.30
C ALA A 156 -11.27 2.72 6.18
N LEU A 157 -10.08 3.32 6.05
CA LEU A 157 -8.80 2.62 5.97
C LEU A 157 -8.26 2.15 7.34
N SER A 158 -8.81 2.61 8.47
CA SER A 158 -8.27 2.30 9.81
C SER A 158 -8.15 0.81 10.18
N PRO A 159 -8.96 -0.13 9.64
CA PRO A 159 -8.76 -1.56 9.85
C PRO A 159 -7.42 -2.10 9.33
N THR A 160 -6.86 -1.48 8.30
CA THR A 160 -5.64 -1.95 7.62
C THR A 160 -4.38 -1.40 8.28
N PHE A 161 -4.43 -0.19 8.80
CA PHE A 161 -3.26 0.57 9.25
C PHE A 161 -3.20 0.73 10.77
N GLY A 162 -1.99 0.88 11.30
CA GLY A 162 -1.74 1.18 12.71
C GLY A 162 -1.60 2.68 12.99
N ALA A 163 -1.40 3.51 11.95
CA ALA A 163 -1.38 4.97 12.05
C ALA A 163 -1.61 5.62 10.67
N ILE A 164 -2.02 6.89 10.67
CA ILE A 164 -2.17 7.71 9.45
C ILE A 164 -1.13 8.83 9.48
N CYS A 165 -0.40 8.96 8.37
CA CYS A 165 0.53 10.04 8.08
C CYS A 165 -0.07 10.95 7.00
N LEU A 166 -0.52 12.14 7.37
CA LEU A 166 -0.97 13.16 6.42
C LEU A 166 0.22 13.92 5.84
N ASP A 167 0.23 14.05 4.52
CA ASP A 167 1.33 14.71 3.84
C ASP A 167 0.94 15.39 2.52
N ASP A 168 1.69 16.44 2.17
CA ASP A 168 1.53 17.21 0.93
C ASP A 168 0.08 17.68 0.64
N ILE A 169 -0.67 18.06 1.68
CA ILE A 169 -2.04 18.56 1.61
C ILE A 169 -2.06 20.08 1.85
N SER A 170 -2.65 20.82 0.91
CA SER A 170 -2.66 22.28 0.96
C SER A 170 -3.52 22.86 2.10
N THR A 171 -3.18 24.08 2.51
CA THR A 171 -3.91 24.81 3.56
C THR A 171 -5.09 25.63 3.03
N PRO A 172 -6.17 25.80 3.82
CA PRO A 172 -6.32 25.41 5.22
C PRO A 172 -6.92 24.00 5.44
N ARG A 173 -7.29 23.28 4.36
CA ARG A 173 -8.01 22.00 4.47
C ARG A 173 -7.25 20.92 5.23
N ALA A 174 -5.93 20.88 5.12
CA ALA A 174 -5.09 19.93 5.84
C ALA A 174 -5.33 19.95 7.37
N PHE A 175 -5.62 21.12 7.95
CA PHE A 175 -5.94 21.21 9.37
C PHE A 175 -7.31 20.63 9.71
N THR A 176 -8.31 20.83 8.85
CA THR A 176 -9.65 20.27 9.05
C THR A 176 -9.61 18.75 8.90
N ILE A 177 -8.91 18.25 7.90
CA ILE A 177 -8.71 16.80 7.68
C ILE A 177 -8.02 16.18 8.90
N ALA A 178 -6.91 16.77 9.36
CA ALA A 178 -6.18 16.27 10.53
C ALA A 178 -7.06 16.25 11.80
N ASP A 179 -7.78 17.34 12.10
CA ASP A 179 -8.64 17.44 13.28
C ASP A 179 -9.82 16.46 13.24
N HIS A 180 -10.42 16.24 12.07
CA HIS A 180 -11.52 15.30 11.92
C HIS A 180 -11.06 13.84 11.99
N LEU A 181 -9.95 13.49 11.34
CA LEU A 181 -9.36 12.15 11.45
C LEU A 181 -8.90 11.84 12.88
N GLU A 182 -8.27 12.80 13.56
CA GLU A 182 -7.87 12.66 14.97
C GLU A 182 -9.06 12.32 15.90
N LYS A 183 -10.26 12.82 15.56
CA LYS A 183 -11.50 12.57 16.33
C LYS A 183 -12.24 11.31 15.90
N ALA A 184 -12.14 10.92 14.64
CA ALA A 184 -12.93 9.84 14.06
C ALA A 184 -12.20 8.48 14.04
N CYS A 185 -10.88 8.47 13.95
CA CYS A 185 -10.09 7.25 13.89
C CYS A 185 -9.75 6.69 15.29
N ASP A 186 -9.63 5.36 15.37
CA ASP A 186 -9.11 4.62 16.52
C ASP A 186 -7.57 4.50 16.53
N ILE A 187 -6.91 5.10 15.53
CA ILE A 187 -5.47 5.09 15.30
C ILE A 187 -4.91 6.52 15.24
N PRO A 188 -3.63 6.73 15.59
CA PRO A 188 -3.09 8.08 15.67
C PRO A 188 -2.91 8.67 14.27
N THR A 189 -3.34 9.92 14.11
CA THR A 189 -3.13 10.72 12.90
C THR A 189 -2.05 11.77 13.14
N PHE A 190 -1.03 11.77 12.29
CA PHE A 190 0.10 12.69 12.36
C PHE A 190 0.30 13.38 11.01
N SER A 191 0.56 14.68 10.99
CA SER A 191 0.91 15.38 9.76
C SER A 191 2.40 15.75 9.76
N ASN A 192 3.14 15.30 8.75
CA ASN A 192 4.57 15.58 8.62
C ASN A 192 4.84 17.07 8.43
N GLN A 193 4.08 17.72 7.53
CA GLN A 193 4.24 19.15 7.27
C GLN A 193 3.81 20.02 8.47
N HIS A 194 2.91 19.52 9.33
CA HIS A 194 2.44 20.22 10.53
C HIS A 194 3.29 19.89 11.78
N HIS A 195 3.10 18.69 12.34
CA HIS A 195 3.72 18.27 13.60
C HIS A 195 5.21 17.95 13.42
N GLY A 196 5.58 17.29 12.32
CA GLY A 196 6.97 16.93 12.02
C GLY A 196 7.88 18.15 11.93
N THR A 197 7.49 19.13 11.12
CA THR A 197 8.22 20.40 10.99
C THR A 197 8.28 21.16 12.31
N ALA A 198 7.20 21.18 13.10
CA ALA A 198 7.18 21.84 14.40
C ALA A 198 8.16 21.23 15.39
N ILE A 199 8.21 19.88 15.48
CA ILE A 199 9.16 19.14 16.33
C ILE A 199 10.61 19.46 15.90
N LEU A 200 10.88 19.38 14.61
CA LEU A 200 12.21 19.65 14.03
C LEU A 200 12.69 21.06 14.37
N VAL A 201 11.84 22.07 14.13
CA VAL A 201 12.18 23.47 14.38
C VAL A 201 12.38 23.74 15.86
N LEU A 202 11.50 23.23 16.74
CA LEU A 202 11.65 23.43 18.18
C LEU A 202 12.94 22.76 18.71
N GLY A 203 13.25 21.54 18.26
CA GLY A 203 14.47 20.82 18.64
C GLY A 203 15.74 21.57 18.24
N ALA A 204 15.82 22.02 16.98
CA ALA A 204 16.94 22.82 16.49
C ALA A 204 17.03 24.18 17.22
N LEU A 205 15.89 24.84 17.47
CA LEU A 205 15.84 26.14 18.15
C LEU A 205 16.37 26.03 19.58
N HIS A 206 16.03 24.98 20.33
CA HIS A 206 16.59 24.78 21.68
C HIS A 206 18.12 24.79 21.69
N ASN A 207 18.75 24.20 20.68
CA ASN A 207 20.21 24.15 20.57
C ASN A 207 20.79 25.46 20.03
N ALA A 208 20.16 26.08 19.03
CA ALA A 208 20.56 27.40 18.54
C ALA A 208 20.57 28.45 19.65
N LEU A 209 19.55 28.44 20.52
CA LEU A 209 19.43 29.35 21.65
C LEU A 209 20.49 29.13 22.73
N LYS A 210 20.94 27.90 22.96
CA LYS A 210 22.10 27.61 23.82
C LYS A 210 23.38 28.21 23.22
N VAL A 211 23.57 28.13 21.90
CA VAL A 211 24.74 28.71 21.21
C VAL A 211 24.78 30.23 21.33
N VAL A 212 23.64 30.91 21.15
CA VAL A 212 23.54 32.38 21.28
C VAL A 212 23.28 32.86 22.71
N LYS A 213 23.17 31.93 23.67
CA LYS A 213 22.94 32.20 25.11
C LYS A 213 21.70 33.05 25.40
N LYS A 214 20.59 32.76 24.71
CA LYS A 214 19.29 33.44 24.92
C LYS A 214 18.24 32.45 25.46
N PRO A 215 17.46 32.80 26.48
CA PRO A 215 16.36 31.95 26.96
C PRO A 215 15.16 32.00 25.99
N LEU A 216 14.41 30.91 25.89
CA LEU A 216 13.32 30.73 24.91
C LEU A 216 12.17 31.72 25.13
N GLU A 217 11.89 32.05 26.38
CA GLU A 217 10.82 32.97 26.79
C GLU A 217 11.10 34.44 26.44
N ASP A 218 12.36 34.82 26.24
CA ASP A 218 12.79 36.19 25.98
C ASP A 218 13.14 36.44 24.52
N VAL A 219 13.12 35.44 23.64
CA VAL A 219 13.38 35.69 22.22
C VAL A 219 12.16 36.23 21.49
N SER A 220 12.43 37.13 20.56
CA SER A 220 11.49 37.59 19.54
C SER A 220 11.65 36.78 18.26
N VAL A 221 10.58 36.08 17.87
CA VAL A 221 10.57 35.14 16.75
C VAL A 221 9.69 35.67 15.62
N VAL A 222 10.22 35.67 14.41
CA VAL A 222 9.50 36.01 13.19
C VAL A 222 9.45 34.79 12.28
N ILE A 223 8.24 34.35 11.94
CA ILE A 223 8.01 33.25 11.01
C ILE A 223 7.54 33.83 9.68
N SER A 224 8.19 33.49 8.57
CA SER A 224 7.66 33.75 7.22
C SER A 224 7.00 32.49 6.68
N GLY A 225 5.74 32.60 6.28
CA GLY A 225 4.92 31.48 5.83
C GLY A 225 3.79 31.20 6.80
N ALA A 226 2.56 31.30 6.32
CA ALA A 226 1.35 31.02 7.08
C ALA A 226 0.57 29.84 6.47
N GLY A 227 1.31 28.88 5.91
CA GLY A 227 0.81 27.57 5.50
C GLY A 227 0.82 26.58 6.68
N ILE A 228 0.81 25.28 6.37
CA ILE A 228 0.62 24.24 7.40
C ILE A 228 1.80 24.20 8.38
N ALA A 229 3.03 24.23 7.85
CA ALA A 229 4.26 24.24 8.62
C ALA A 229 4.39 25.50 9.49
N GLY A 230 4.23 26.68 8.89
CA GLY A 230 4.39 27.93 9.62
C GLY A 230 3.40 28.11 10.77
N ILE A 231 2.13 27.74 10.57
CA ILE A 231 1.13 27.74 11.64
C ILE A 231 1.44 26.66 12.68
N GLY A 232 1.86 25.46 12.28
CA GLY A 232 2.25 24.39 13.22
C GLY A 232 3.41 24.76 14.13
N VAL A 233 4.49 25.28 13.53
CA VAL A 233 5.66 25.78 14.23
C VAL A 233 5.25 26.89 15.19
N ALA A 234 4.47 27.89 14.73
CA ALA A 234 4.01 28.97 15.60
C ALA A 234 3.25 28.43 16.84
N ARG A 235 2.32 27.50 16.63
CA ARG A 235 1.49 26.91 17.70
C ARG A 235 2.32 26.12 18.71
N LEU A 236 3.31 25.35 18.25
CA LEU A 236 4.17 24.57 19.14
C LEU A 236 5.16 25.46 19.89
N LEU A 237 5.77 26.45 19.22
CA LEU A 237 6.68 27.41 19.86
C LEU A 237 5.99 28.23 20.96
N THR A 238 4.77 28.72 20.70
CA THR A 238 3.96 29.40 21.73
C THR A 238 3.69 28.48 22.93
N ARG A 239 3.33 27.21 22.68
CA ARG A 239 3.09 26.21 23.73
C ARG A 239 4.37 25.80 24.48
N ALA A 240 5.53 25.88 23.84
CA ALA A 240 6.83 25.64 24.44
C ALA A 240 7.34 26.82 25.27
N GLY A 241 6.74 28.01 25.15
CA GLY A 241 7.02 29.17 26.00
C GLY A 241 7.48 30.44 25.28
N VAL A 242 7.54 30.46 23.95
CA VAL A 242 7.89 31.68 23.20
C VAL A 242 6.78 32.73 23.37
N ARG A 243 7.13 33.89 23.95
CA ARG A 243 6.16 34.96 24.26
C ARG A 243 5.98 35.98 23.14
N ARG A 244 7.06 36.29 22.41
CA ARG A 244 7.07 37.28 21.32
C ARG A 244 7.22 36.58 19.98
N LEU A 245 6.10 36.24 19.34
CA LEU A 245 6.08 35.54 18.06
C LEU A 245 5.17 36.26 17.07
N VAL A 246 5.68 36.54 15.86
CA VAL A 246 4.90 37.10 14.75
C VAL A 246 4.98 36.19 13.53
N VAL A 247 3.84 35.82 12.97
CA VAL A 247 3.76 35.10 11.69
C VAL A 247 3.47 36.09 10.57
N CYS A 248 4.18 35.98 9.46
CA CYS A 248 4.01 36.79 8.26
C CYS A 248 3.52 35.93 7.09
N ASP A 249 2.65 36.52 6.27
CA ASP A 249 2.36 36.01 4.93
C ASP A 249 2.75 37.04 3.85
N ARG A 250 2.36 36.80 2.59
CA ARG A 250 2.72 37.67 1.46
C ARG A 250 2.24 39.12 1.60
N ALA A 251 1.27 39.43 2.46
CA ALA A 251 0.84 40.80 2.72
C ALA A 251 1.30 41.31 4.11
N GLY A 252 2.33 40.69 4.70
CA GLY A 252 2.96 41.12 5.94
C GLY A 252 2.47 40.40 7.20
N ALA A 253 2.65 41.07 8.35
CA ALA A 253 2.34 40.50 9.66
C ALA A 253 0.86 40.10 9.80
N ILE A 254 0.61 38.91 10.33
CA ILE A 254 -0.71 38.44 10.71
C ILE A 254 -1.04 39.01 12.09
N TYR A 255 -2.23 39.61 12.20
CA TYR A 255 -2.76 40.17 13.44
C TYR A 255 -4.28 40.00 13.51
N ARG A 256 -4.82 40.09 14.73
CA ARG A 256 -6.25 39.91 14.99
C ARG A 256 -7.07 40.92 14.17
N TYR A 257 -8.08 40.44 13.45
CA TYR A 257 -8.96 41.23 12.57
C TYR A 257 -8.26 41.88 11.37
N ARG A 258 -7.14 41.33 10.90
CA ARG A 258 -6.57 41.74 9.61
C ARG A 258 -7.61 41.50 8.48
N PRO A 259 -7.86 42.48 7.60
CA PRO A 259 -8.94 42.38 6.61
C PRO A 259 -8.58 41.53 5.39
N GLU A 260 -7.28 41.39 5.07
CA GLU A 260 -6.82 40.82 3.81
C GLU A 260 -6.17 39.45 3.98
N ARG A 261 -6.41 38.57 3.00
CA ARG A 261 -5.74 37.25 2.84
C ARG A 261 -5.82 36.34 4.07
N MET A 262 -6.87 36.49 4.87
CA MET A 262 -7.15 35.67 6.04
C MET A 262 -8.01 34.45 5.70
N ASN A 263 -7.76 33.36 6.40
CA ASN A 263 -8.63 32.19 6.49
C ASN A 263 -8.81 31.84 7.97
N TRP A 264 -9.63 30.84 8.28
CA TRP A 264 -9.93 30.47 9.68
C TRP A 264 -8.65 30.07 10.46
N ALA A 265 -7.70 29.37 9.84
CA ALA A 265 -6.46 28.92 10.48
C ALA A 265 -5.54 30.12 10.79
N LYS A 266 -5.42 31.06 9.85
CA LYS A 266 -4.71 32.33 10.08
C LYS A 266 -5.39 33.18 11.16
N ALA A 267 -6.72 33.19 11.20
CA ALA A 267 -7.46 33.89 12.23
C ALA A 267 -7.23 33.28 13.61
N TYR A 268 -7.03 31.97 13.69
CA TYR A 268 -6.66 31.27 14.92
C TYR A 268 -5.24 31.61 15.36
N VAL A 269 -4.24 31.51 14.47
CA VAL A 269 -2.85 31.87 14.83
C VAL A 269 -2.73 33.35 15.22
N ALA A 270 -3.52 34.24 14.62
CA ALA A 270 -3.60 35.66 14.99
C ALA A 270 -4.12 35.92 16.41
N LYS A 271 -4.79 34.94 17.04
CA LYS A 271 -5.24 35.02 18.44
C LYS A 271 -4.16 34.53 19.42
N GLU A 272 -3.34 33.57 18.99
CA GLU A 272 -2.27 32.97 19.82
C GLU A 272 -0.92 33.69 19.67
N THR A 273 -0.75 34.52 18.62
CA THR A 273 0.52 35.17 18.27
C THR A 273 0.33 36.68 18.08
N ASN A 274 1.45 37.42 17.97
CA ASN A 274 1.48 38.86 17.74
C ASN A 274 0.61 39.64 18.75
N ALA A 275 0.82 39.38 20.05
CA ALA A 275 0.07 40.02 21.14
C ALA A 275 0.16 41.56 21.11
N GLU A 276 1.29 42.09 20.63
CA GLU A 276 1.56 43.51 20.46
C GLU A 276 0.86 44.13 19.24
N ARG A 277 0.18 43.32 18.40
CA ARG A 277 -0.52 43.74 17.17
C ARG A 277 0.38 44.52 16.21
N ARG A 278 1.66 44.13 16.13
CA ARG A 278 2.62 44.69 15.18
C ARG A 278 2.10 44.52 13.75
N ARG A 279 2.32 45.54 12.91
CA ARG A 279 1.89 45.62 11.52
C ARG A 279 3.07 45.98 10.62
N GLY A 280 2.97 45.62 9.34
CA GLY A 280 3.97 45.97 8.33
C GLY A 280 4.49 44.76 7.57
N SER A 281 5.52 45.00 6.76
CA SER A 281 6.19 43.98 5.94
C SER A 281 7.03 43.01 6.77
N LEU A 282 7.50 41.93 6.13
CA LEU A 282 8.44 40.99 6.74
C LEU A 282 9.70 41.71 7.27
N ARG A 283 10.31 42.61 6.47
CA ARG A 283 11.44 43.43 6.90
C ARG A 283 11.15 44.22 8.18
N ALA A 284 9.98 44.86 8.27
CA ALA A 284 9.59 45.60 9.47
C ALA A 284 9.45 44.69 10.71
N MET A 285 9.05 43.43 10.52
CA MET A 285 8.96 42.47 11.62
C MET A 285 10.34 41.95 12.05
N LEU A 286 11.25 41.76 11.10
CA LEU A 286 12.63 41.30 11.34
C LEU A 286 13.48 42.30 12.12
N LYS A 287 13.18 43.59 12.04
CA LYS A 287 13.91 44.60 12.80
C LYS A 287 13.92 44.26 14.30
N ASN A 288 15.11 44.15 14.89
CA ASN A 288 15.37 43.72 16.26
C ASN A 288 14.83 42.32 16.62
N ALA A 289 14.51 41.46 15.65
CA ALA A 289 14.11 40.08 15.90
C ALA A 289 15.34 39.23 16.29
N ASP A 290 15.18 38.29 17.23
CA ASP A 290 16.24 37.36 17.64
C ASP A 290 16.32 36.15 16.70
N VAL A 291 15.18 35.72 16.18
CA VAL A 291 15.04 34.49 15.42
C VAL A 291 14.18 34.74 14.18
N PHE A 292 14.66 34.32 13.03
CA PHE A 292 13.90 34.19 11.79
C PHE A 292 13.70 32.71 11.44
N ILE A 293 12.48 32.34 11.08
CA ILE A 293 12.13 31.01 10.58
C ILE A 293 11.35 31.16 9.27
N GLY A 294 11.98 30.83 8.15
CA GLY A 294 11.40 30.81 6.82
C GLY A 294 10.82 29.45 6.48
N LEU A 295 9.54 29.42 6.13
CA LEU A 295 8.74 28.26 5.71
C LEU A 295 7.83 28.65 4.53
N SER A 296 8.37 29.41 3.58
CA SER A 296 7.57 30.06 2.54
C SER A 296 8.13 29.87 1.13
N THR A 297 8.81 30.86 0.59
CA THR A 297 9.39 30.83 -0.76
C THR A 297 10.81 31.37 -0.71
N GLY A 298 11.68 30.91 -1.62
CA GLY A 298 13.06 31.36 -1.69
C GLY A 298 13.23 32.85 -2.02
N ASP A 299 14.42 33.38 -1.74
CA ASP A 299 14.87 34.74 -2.09
C ASP A 299 13.97 35.91 -1.61
N ILE A 300 13.41 35.79 -0.41
CA ILE A 300 12.57 36.85 0.19
C ILE A 300 13.24 37.61 1.34
N VAL A 301 14.45 37.20 1.75
CA VAL A 301 15.24 37.85 2.80
C VAL A 301 16.61 38.25 2.26
N THR A 302 17.05 39.46 2.57
CA THR A 302 18.37 39.99 2.17
C THR A 302 19.34 40.07 3.36
N ASP A 303 20.63 40.21 3.08
CA ASP A 303 21.66 40.45 4.10
C ASP A 303 21.40 41.73 4.92
N ASP A 304 20.93 42.81 4.28
CA ASP A 304 20.50 44.03 4.98
C ASP A 304 19.38 43.79 5.98
N MET A 305 18.42 42.92 5.66
CA MET A 305 17.35 42.56 6.59
C MET A 305 17.90 41.80 7.80
N ILE A 306 18.94 40.97 7.62
CA ILE A 306 19.64 40.29 8.72
C ILE A 306 20.44 41.30 9.55
N ARG A 307 21.09 42.30 8.94
CA ARG A 307 21.80 43.37 9.68
C ARG A 307 20.89 44.19 10.59
N GLU A 308 19.61 44.29 10.25
CA GLU A 308 18.58 44.97 11.04
C GLU A 308 18.02 44.11 12.20
N MET A 309 18.36 42.82 12.27
CA MET A 309 17.97 41.92 13.37
C MET A 309 18.74 42.22 14.67
N ALA A 310 18.36 41.56 15.77
CA ALA A 310 19.08 41.66 17.04
C ALA A 310 20.49 41.04 16.97
N HIS A 311 21.34 41.35 17.96
CA HIS A 311 22.68 40.76 18.08
C HIS A 311 22.61 39.23 18.16
N ASP A 312 23.57 38.53 17.55
CA ASP A 312 23.57 37.08 17.36
C ASP A 312 22.23 36.52 16.83
N PRO A 313 21.78 36.91 15.63
CA PRO A 313 20.52 36.41 15.09
C PRO A 313 20.62 34.94 14.71
N VAL A 314 19.53 34.20 14.95
CA VAL A 314 19.32 32.83 14.50
C VAL A 314 18.45 32.86 13.24
N VAL A 315 18.90 32.25 12.15
CA VAL A 315 18.25 32.29 10.84
C VAL A 315 18.01 30.87 10.34
N PHE A 316 16.77 30.41 10.35
CA PHE A 316 16.36 29.14 9.74
C PHE A 316 15.68 29.46 8.40
N ALA A 317 16.35 29.22 7.27
CA ALA A 317 15.81 29.45 5.92
C ALA A 317 15.47 28.10 5.28
N LEU A 318 14.26 27.59 5.57
CA LEU A 318 13.88 26.21 5.35
C LEU A 318 13.11 25.98 4.04
N ALA A 319 12.86 27.01 3.23
CA ALA A 319 12.31 26.81 1.90
C ALA A 319 13.25 25.96 1.03
N VAL A 320 12.65 25.08 0.22
CA VAL A 320 13.33 24.19 -0.71
C VAL A 320 12.62 24.23 -2.07
N PRO A 321 13.36 24.08 -3.19
CA PRO A 321 14.81 23.86 -3.28
C PRO A 321 15.66 25.13 -3.05
N GLN A 322 15.03 26.30 -3.04
CA GLN A 322 15.70 27.58 -2.83
C GLN A 322 15.32 28.18 -1.46
N PRO A 323 16.29 28.41 -0.55
CA PRO A 323 16.03 28.97 0.77
C PRO A 323 15.65 30.45 0.69
N GLU A 324 14.99 30.97 1.73
CA GLU A 324 14.61 32.38 1.84
C GLU A 324 15.81 33.35 1.70
N ILE A 325 16.99 32.89 2.12
CA ILE A 325 18.29 33.56 2.02
C ILE A 325 19.38 32.50 1.96
N ALA A 326 20.39 32.70 1.10
CA ALA A 326 21.54 31.80 1.04
C ALA A 326 22.36 31.85 2.34
N PRO A 327 22.89 30.71 2.86
CA PRO A 327 23.55 30.70 4.16
C PRO A 327 24.80 31.57 4.30
N ASP A 328 25.59 31.70 3.25
CA ASP A 328 26.75 32.58 3.16
C ASP A 328 26.32 34.06 3.23
N VAL A 329 25.25 34.43 2.52
CA VAL A 329 24.65 35.77 2.54
C VAL A 329 24.07 36.10 3.92
N ALA A 330 23.39 35.14 4.57
CA ALA A 330 22.88 35.31 5.92
C ALA A 330 24.02 35.55 6.94
N ARG A 331 25.14 34.82 6.82
CA ARG A 331 26.33 35.03 7.67
C ARG A 331 26.99 36.38 7.41
N ALA A 332 27.11 36.80 6.14
CA ALA A 332 27.61 38.13 5.79
C ALA A 332 26.71 39.27 6.31
N GLY A 333 25.41 38.99 6.49
CA GLY A 333 24.45 39.86 7.17
C GLY A 333 24.56 39.88 8.70
N GLY A 334 25.37 39.00 9.30
CA GLY A 334 25.62 38.94 10.74
C GLY A 334 24.93 37.80 11.48
N ALA A 335 24.27 36.86 10.79
CA ALA A 335 23.66 35.69 11.42
C ALA A 335 24.69 34.82 12.17
N ARG A 336 24.42 34.53 13.44
CA ARG A 336 25.29 33.71 14.29
C ARG A 336 25.05 32.23 14.06
N VAL A 337 23.81 31.83 13.83
CA VAL A 337 23.40 30.46 13.54
C VAL A 337 22.55 30.47 12.28
N VAL A 338 22.88 29.62 11.31
CA VAL A 338 22.12 29.48 10.06
C VAL A 338 21.80 28.02 9.81
N ALA A 339 20.54 27.72 9.48
CA ALA A 339 20.07 26.38 9.12
C ALA A 339 19.18 26.42 7.88
N THR A 340 19.18 25.34 7.10
CA THR A 340 18.44 25.24 5.84
C THR A 340 17.84 23.86 5.62
N GLY A 341 16.84 23.74 4.74
CA GLY A 341 16.32 22.44 4.30
C GLY A 341 17.23 21.71 3.28
N ARG A 342 18.32 22.32 2.83
CA ARG A 342 19.23 21.72 1.83
C ARG A 342 20.39 20.96 2.49
N SER A 343 20.77 19.84 1.88
CA SER A 343 21.80 18.91 2.36
C SER A 343 23.24 19.38 2.19
N ASP A 344 23.47 20.42 1.38
CA ASP A 344 24.79 20.98 1.11
C ASP A 344 25.30 21.94 2.20
N TYR A 345 24.53 22.15 3.27
CA TYR A 345 24.91 23.02 4.40
C TYR A 345 24.92 22.29 5.75
N ALA A 346 25.76 22.79 6.67
CA ALA A 346 26.09 22.11 7.93
C ALA A 346 24.89 21.80 8.84
N ASN A 347 23.94 22.74 8.97
CA ASN A 347 22.69 22.56 9.73
C ASN A 347 21.53 22.24 8.77
N THR A 348 21.63 21.11 8.09
CA THR A 348 20.50 20.59 7.29
C THR A 348 19.36 20.19 8.22
N MET A 349 18.16 20.74 7.97
CA MET A 349 16.95 20.43 8.72
C MET A 349 15.93 19.76 7.80
N ASP A 350 15.71 18.46 8.01
CA ASP A 350 14.69 17.70 7.29
C ASP A 350 13.81 16.88 8.26
N VAL A 351 12.54 16.71 7.91
CA VAL A 351 11.55 16.02 8.76
C VAL A 351 11.83 14.52 8.90
N SER A 352 12.71 13.93 8.08
CA SER A 352 13.21 12.56 8.26
C SER A 352 13.94 12.31 9.58
N LEU A 353 14.41 13.36 10.25
CA LEU A 353 14.94 13.27 11.62
C LEU A 353 13.85 13.05 12.68
N VAL A 354 12.57 13.20 12.30
CA VAL A 354 11.45 13.21 13.24
C VAL A 354 10.51 12.03 13.00
N PHE A 355 9.91 11.96 11.82
CA PHE A 355 8.77 11.07 11.61
C PHE A 355 9.09 9.58 11.83
N PRO A 356 10.27 9.02 11.47
CA PRO A 356 10.53 7.60 11.70
C PRO A 356 10.45 7.24 13.18
N GLY A 357 11.10 8.03 14.03
CA GLY A 357 11.08 7.84 15.48
C GLY A 357 9.70 8.08 16.09
N VAL A 358 9.00 9.13 15.65
CA VAL A 358 7.66 9.44 16.18
C VAL A 358 6.69 8.29 15.93
N PHE A 359 6.57 7.83 14.69
CA PHE A 359 5.66 6.74 14.36
C PHE A 359 6.08 5.42 14.97
N ARG A 360 7.39 5.16 15.14
CA ARG A 360 7.84 3.94 15.83
C ARG A 360 7.32 3.89 17.25
N GLY A 361 7.41 5.02 17.96
CA GLY A 361 6.86 5.17 19.31
C GLY A 361 5.34 5.03 19.35
N LEU A 362 4.62 5.65 18.41
CA LEU A 362 3.15 5.53 18.29
C LEU A 362 2.72 4.07 18.06
N LEU A 363 3.32 3.38 17.09
CA LEU A 363 3.00 1.99 16.76
C LEU A 363 3.36 1.03 17.89
N ASP A 364 4.57 1.16 18.46
CA ASP A 364 5.00 0.24 19.52
C ASP A 364 4.28 0.46 20.85
N SER A 365 3.68 1.63 21.09
CA SER A 365 2.79 1.87 22.25
C SER A 365 1.31 1.66 21.94
N ARG A 366 0.95 1.40 20.68
CA ARG A 366 -0.44 1.43 20.19
C ARG A 366 -1.16 2.71 20.64
N ALA A 367 -0.47 3.85 20.52
CA ALA A 367 -1.01 5.12 20.98
C ALA A 367 -2.30 5.45 20.23
N ARG A 368 -3.37 5.78 20.95
CA ARG A 368 -4.67 6.14 20.34
C ARG A 368 -4.65 7.50 19.64
N ASN A 369 -3.82 8.40 20.13
CA ASN A 369 -3.75 9.77 19.63
C ASN A 369 -2.35 10.38 19.81
N ILE A 370 -2.10 11.52 19.18
CA ILE A 370 -0.89 12.32 19.42
C ILE A 370 -1.21 13.57 20.23
N ARG A 371 -0.49 13.75 21.34
CA ARG A 371 -0.70 14.88 22.26
C ARG A 371 0.50 15.82 22.31
N LEU A 372 0.24 17.05 22.76
CA LEU A 372 1.26 18.09 22.91
C LEU A 372 2.50 17.59 23.66
N ARG A 373 2.32 16.81 24.74
CA ARG A 373 3.44 16.27 25.52
C ARG A 373 4.38 15.41 24.68
N MET A 374 3.83 14.55 23.80
CA MET A 374 4.63 13.73 22.90
C MET A 374 5.44 14.60 21.92
N LEU A 375 4.84 15.66 21.37
CA LEU A 375 5.53 16.60 20.47
C LEU A 375 6.70 17.29 21.17
N LEU A 376 6.48 17.78 22.40
CA LEU A 376 7.53 18.44 23.19
C LEU A 376 8.65 17.47 23.56
N TYR A 377 8.32 16.23 23.91
CA TYR A 377 9.32 15.20 24.26
C TYR A 377 10.12 14.77 23.04
N ALA A 378 9.48 14.61 21.87
CA ALA A 378 10.17 14.33 20.62
C ALA A 378 11.15 15.47 20.25
N ALA A 379 10.73 16.73 20.37
CA ALA A 379 11.58 17.88 20.08
C ALA A 379 12.77 17.97 21.03
N ARG A 380 12.53 17.70 22.32
CA ARG A 380 13.58 17.65 23.33
C ARG A 380 14.58 16.52 23.08
N ALA A 381 14.09 15.32 22.74
CA ALA A 381 14.92 14.17 22.42
C ALA A 381 15.80 14.47 21.20
N LEU A 382 15.25 15.07 20.15
CA LEU A 382 16.02 15.51 18.98
C LEU A 382 17.12 16.52 19.36
N ALA A 383 16.80 17.51 20.20
CA ALA A 383 17.79 18.49 20.66
C ALA A 383 18.92 17.84 21.47
N ASP A 384 18.59 16.91 22.36
CA ASP A 384 19.55 16.24 23.24
C ASP A 384 20.46 15.23 22.50
N MET A 385 20.20 14.95 21.21
CA MET A 385 21.09 14.17 20.36
C MET A 385 22.41 14.89 20.03
N VAL A 386 22.41 16.23 20.05
CA VAL A 386 23.64 17.03 19.92
C VAL A 386 24.22 17.23 21.31
N ARG A 387 25.38 16.62 21.56
CA ARG A 387 26.00 16.67 22.88
C ARG A 387 26.52 18.07 23.20
N PRO A 388 26.53 18.50 24.47
CA PRO A 388 27.01 19.83 24.84
C PRO A 388 28.44 20.16 24.39
N ASP A 389 29.31 19.15 24.29
CA ASP A 389 30.70 19.26 23.81
C ASP A 389 30.82 19.38 22.29
N GLU A 390 29.79 18.97 21.54
CA GLU A 390 29.73 19.06 20.08
C GLU A 390 28.92 20.28 19.61
N LEU A 391 28.17 20.91 20.50
CA LEU A 391 27.24 21.98 20.15
C LEU A 391 27.98 23.26 19.73
N HIS A 392 27.83 23.65 18.47
CA HIS A 392 28.31 24.94 17.95
C HIS A 392 27.40 25.49 16.86
N ALA A 393 27.71 26.68 16.34
CA ALA A 393 26.88 27.40 15.37
C ALA A 393 26.58 26.63 14.07
N ASP A 394 27.42 25.66 13.71
CA ASP A 394 27.30 24.85 12.50
C ASP A 394 26.90 23.40 12.82
N TYR A 395 26.52 23.12 14.07
CA TYR A 395 26.03 21.82 14.49
C TYR A 395 25.02 21.97 15.64
N ILE A 396 23.78 22.33 15.30
CA ILE A 396 22.65 22.48 16.25
C ILE A 396 21.62 21.34 16.17
N VAL A 397 21.68 20.54 15.12
CA VAL A 397 20.75 19.46 14.80
C VAL A 397 21.57 18.25 14.34
N PRO A 398 21.21 17.02 14.73
CA PRO A 398 21.94 15.83 14.27
C PRO A 398 21.84 15.67 12.75
N ARG A 399 22.82 14.97 12.17
CA ARG A 399 22.79 14.61 10.74
C ARG A 399 21.72 13.55 10.48
N ILE A 400 21.16 13.51 9.27
CA ILE A 400 20.12 12.52 8.88
C ILE A 400 20.59 11.08 9.12
N PHE A 401 21.87 10.78 8.90
CA PHE A 401 22.46 9.46 9.16
C PHE A 401 22.84 9.20 10.63
N ASP A 402 22.45 10.06 11.58
CA ASP A 402 22.57 9.74 13.00
C ASP A 402 21.48 8.74 13.40
N PHE A 403 21.80 7.46 13.23
CA PHE A 403 20.94 6.31 13.51
C PHE A 403 20.46 6.21 14.97
N ARG A 404 20.98 7.04 15.88
CA ARG A 404 20.51 7.11 17.28
C ARG A 404 19.24 7.96 17.43
N VAL A 405 18.95 8.84 16.47
CA VAL A 405 17.83 9.79 16.54
C VAL A 405 16.48 9.09 16.62
N ALA A 406 16.18 8.19 15.67
CA ALA A 406 14.88 7.51 15.64
C ALA A 406 14.61 6.68 16.93
N PRO A 407 15.55 5.88 17.46
CA PRO A 407 15.41 5.25 18.77
C PRO A 407 15.11 6.22 19.93
N ALA A 408 15.83 7.35 19.99
CA ALA A 408 15.65 8.33 21.05
C ALA A 408 14.28 9.03 20.99
N VAL A 409 13.88 9.43 19.79
CA VAL A 409 12.57 10.05 19.54
C VAL A 409 11.44 9.05 19.82
N ALA A 410 11.59 7.78 19.42
CA ALA A 410 10.61 6.73 19.70
C ALA A 410 10.38 6.53 21.20
N ALA A 411 11.46 6.42 21.99
CA ALA A 411 11.35 6.34 23.44
C ALA A 411 10.68 7.58 24.05
N ALA A 412 11.01 8.78 23.57
CA ALA A 412 10.41 10.01 24.05
C ALA A 412 8.90 10.08 23.76
N VAL A 413 8.47 9.62 22.59
CA VAL A 413 7.06 9.52 22.23
C VAL A 413 6.33 8.49 23.08
N VAL A 414 6.91 7.30 23.31
CA VAL A 414 6.33 6.28 24.21
C VAL A 414 6.17 6.83 25.62
N ARG A 415 7.18 7.53 26.15
CA ARG A 415 7.10 8.18 27.47
C ARG A 415 5.96 9.20 27.51
N GLY A 416 5.86 10.05 26.48
CA GLY A 416 4.77 11.00 26.34
C GLY A 416 3.39 10.34 26.24
N ALA A 417 3.31 9.18 25.57
CA ALA A 417 2.08 8.40 25.42
C ALA A 417 1.61 7.77 26.74
N ASN A 418 2.54 7.16 27.48
CA ASN A 418 2.26 6.58 28.79
C ASN A 418 1.77 7.65 29.77
N GLU A 419 2.47 8.79 29.85
CA GLU A 419 2.11 9.89 30.75
C GLU A 419 0.82 10.63 30.36
N ALA A 420 0.47 10.63 29.08
CA ALA A 420 -0.78 11.20 28.59
C ALA A 420 -1.98 10.24 28.70
N GLY A 421 -1.76 8.96 29.06
CA GLY A 421 -2.81 7.93 29.08
C GLY A 421 -3.27 7.48 27.70
N GLU A 422 -2.48 7.75 26.66
CA GLU A 422 -2.82 7.46 25.26
C GLU A 422 -2.30 6.11 24.78
N ALA A 423 -1.29 5.55 25.47
CA ALA A 423 -0.76 4.22 25.14
C ALA A 423 -1.85 3.15 25.25
N GLY A 424 -2.03 2.37 24.18
CA GLY A 424 -2.98 1.26 24.11
C GLY A 424 -2.42 -0.06 24.65
N ARG A 425 -1.12 -0.12 24.93
CA ARG A 425 -0.48 -1.22 25.66
C ARG A 425 0.65 -0.72 26.55
N GLU A 426 0.94 -1.48 27.59
CA GLU A 426 2.12 -1.22 28.43
C GLU A 426 3.39 -1.57 27.65
N VAL A 427 4.28 -0.59 27.49
CA VAL A 427 5.58 -0.77 26.85
C VAL A 427 6.61 0.18 27.45
N SER A 428 7.83 -0.33 27.66
CA SER A 428 8.96 0.47 28.14
C SER A 428 9.54 1.33 27.01
N PRO A 429 9.73 2.65 27.24
CA PRO A 429 10.48 3.51 26.31
C PRO A 429 11.85 2.95 25.92
N GLU A 430 12.57 2.40 26.89
CA GLU A 430 13.92 1.87 26.74
C GLU A 430 13.93 0.60 25.87
N ALA A 431 12.93 -0.27 26.05
CA ALA A 431 12.75 -1.45 25.21
C ALA A 431 12.46 -1.09 23.74
N VAL A 432 11.65 -0.03 23.50
CA VAL A 432 11.37 0.47 22.15
C VAL A 432 12.62 1.07 21.51
N ALA A 433 13.38 1.88 22.25
CA ALA A 433 14.66 2.39 21.77
C ALA A 433 15.62 1.26 21.40
N GLU A 434 15.76 0.24 22.25
CA GLU A 434 16.64 -0.89 21.99
C GLU A 434 16.23 -1.66 20.73
N LYS A 435 14.94 -2.03 20.62
CA LYS A 435 14.39 -2.72 19.45
C LYS A 435 14.64 -1.93 18.17
N THR A 436 14.38 -0.62 18.21
CA THR A 436 14.57 0.28 17.06
C THR A 436 16.05 0.39 16.69
N ARG A 437 16.92 0.55 17.69
CA ARG A 437 18.36 0.62 17.48
C ARG A 437 18.88 -0.65 16.82
N ARG A 438 18.50 -1.82 17.35
CA ARG A 438 18.88 -3.11 16.78
C ARG A 438 18.43 -3.24 15.33
N TYR A 439 17.19 -2.87 15.02
CA TYR A 439 16.71 -2.87 13.64
C TYR A 439 17.59 -2.00 12.74
N VAL A 440 17.89 -0.76 13.13
CA VAL A 440 18.64 0.18 12.29
C VAL A 440 20.06 -0.31 12.00
N TYR A 441 20.73 -0.96 12.96
CA TYR A 441 22.08 -1.48 12.77
C TYR A 441 22.13 -2.89 12.15
N GLU A 442 21.15 -3.76 12.45
CA GLU A 442 21.12 -5.16 11.97
C GLU A 442 20.31 -5.33 10.68
N GLY A 443 19.51 -4.34 10.29
CA GLY A 443 18.67 -4.34 9.10
C GLY A 443 17.45 -5.28 9.17
N ARG A 444 17.17 -5.88 10.34
CA ARG A 444 16.07 -6.82 10.53
C ARG A 444 15.51 -6.74 11.95
N LEU A 445 14.21 -6.99 12.09
CA LEU A 445 13.58 -7.22 13.39
C LEU A 445 13.80 -8.68 13.80
N ASP A 446 14.09 -8.91 15.08
CA ASP A 446 14.16 -10.26 15.62
C ASP A 446 12.80 -10.94 15.49
N VAL A 447 12.79 -12.08 14.82
CA VAL A 447 11.66 -13.00 14.85
C VAL A 447 11.84 -13.90 16.07
N PRO A 448 10.92 -13.86 17.05
CA PRO A 448 11.00 -14.74 18.22
C PRO A 448 11.08 -16.21 17.80
N ARG A 449 11.64 -17.07 18.66
CA ARG A 449 11.60 -18.52 18.41
C ARG A 449 10.15 -19.02 18.48
N PRO A 450 9.79 -20.07 17.72
CA PRO A 450 8.49 -20.73 17.85
C PRO A 450 8.19 -21.09 19.29
N SER A 451 7.03 -20.67 19.80
CA SER A 451 6.59 -21.06 21.14
C SER A 451 6.27 -22.56 21.22
N ALA A 452 5.89 -23.14 20.09
CA ALA A 452 5.40 -24.52 19.91
C ALA A 452 6.47 -25.59 19.65
N ARG A 453 7.66 -25.53 20.27
CA ARG A 453 8.59 -26.70 20.28
C ARG A 453 8.20 -27.79 21.29
N THR A 454 7.10 -27.62 22.01
CA THR A 454 6.48 -28.66 22.82
C THR A 454 5.88 -29.74 21.92
N ARG A 455 6.26 -31.01 22.11
CA ARG A 455 5.56 -32.14 21.48
C ARG A 455 4.05 -32.01 21.73
N GLY A 456 3.25 -31.91 20.66
CA GLY A 456 1.77 -31.91 20.74
C GLY A 456 1.06 -30.58 20.43
N ALA A 457 1.74 -29.58 19.86
CA ALA A 457 1.06 -28.37 19.38
C ALA A 457 0.03 -28.70 18.28
N THR A 458 -1.11 -28.04 18.34
CA THR A 458 -2.18 -28.17 17.34
C THR A 458 -1.89 -27.29 16.13
N PHE A 459 -2.43 -27.65 14.97
CA PHE A 459 -2.33 -26.84 13.74
C PHE A 459 -2.80 -25.39 13.95
N ARG A 460 -3.84 -25.19 14.78
CA ARG A 460 -4.33 -23.87 15.18
C ARG A 460 -3.28 -23.05 15.90
N GLU A 461 -2.60 -23.64 16.88
CA GLU A 461 -1.55 -22.97 17.64
C GLU A 461 -0.36 -22.60 16.74
N GLU A 462 0.00 -23.47 15.79
CA GLU A 462 1.08 -23.21 14.83
C GLU A 462 0.74 -22.04 13.88
N ALA A 463 -0.48 -21.97 13.35
CA ALA A 463 -0.92 -20.90 12.46
C ALA A 463 -0.90 -19.52 13.17
N ILE A 464 -1.40 -19.47 14.41
CA ILE A 464 -1.40 -18.25 15.23
C ILE A 464 0.03 -17.87 15.64
N ASP A 465 0.86 -18.82 16.07
CA ASP A 465 2.26 -18.59 16.45
C ASP A 465 3.08 -18.01 15.29
N LEU A 466 2.92 -18.54 14.07
CA LEU A 466 3.58 -18.02 12.88
C LEU A 466 3.31 -16.52 12.70
N ARG A 467 2.04 -16.13 12.68
CA ARG A 467 1.64 -14.73 12.48
C ARG A 467 2.08 -13.83 13.61
N ARG A 468 1.96 -14.28 14.87
CA ARG A 468 2.40 -13.51 16.04
C ARG A 468 3.90 -13.21 16.02
N ARG A 469 4.73 -14.18 15.62
CA ARG A 469 6.20 -14.02 15.58
C ARG A 469 6.65 -13.07 14.47
N HIS A 470 5.95 -13.06 13.35
CA HIS A 470 6.28 -12.23 12.20
C HIS A 470 5.51 -10.89 12.17
N GLN A 471 4.54 -10.73 13.08
CA GLN A 471 3.60 -9.62 13.13
C GLN A 471 2.90 -9.45 11.77
N GLY A 472 2.12 -10.47 11.42
CA GLY A 472 1.59 -10.68 10.06
C GLY A 472 2.57 -11.38 9.12
N VAL A 473 2.20 -11.49 7.85
CA VAL A 473 3.03 -12.16 6.83
C VAL A 473 3.56 -11.24 5.73
N LEU A 474 3.16 -9.96 5.73
CA LEU A 474 3.62 -8.96 4.75
C LEU A 474 4.58 -7.94 5.36
N GLU A 475 5.42 -7.37 4.50
CA GLU A 475 6.23 -6.18 4.76
C GLU A 475 6.30 -5.26 3.54
N ILE A 476 6.61 -3.98 3.75
CA ILE A 476 7.04 -3.07 2.70
C ILE A 476 8.57 -3.06 2.69
N ARG A 477 9.16 -3.34 1.53
CA ARG A 477 10.60 -3.36 1.30
C ARG A 477 11.03 -2.09 0.57
N SER A 478 12.20 -1.58 0.93
CA SER A 478 12.91 -0.63 0.08
C SER A 478 13.63 -1.40 -1.02
N LYS A 479 13.38 -1.04 -2.28
CA LYS A 479 14.10 -1.59 -3.45
C LYS A 479 15.48 -0.96 -3.60
N ILE A 480 15.68 0.22 -3.03
CA ILE A 480 16.94 0.99 -3.11
C ILE A 480 17.34 1.47 -1.70
N PRO A 481 18.38 0.86 -1.09
CA PRO A 481 18.77 1.22 0.27
C PRO A 481 19.44 2.60 0.30
N VAL A 482 19.00 3.48 1.22
CA VAL A 482 19.63 4.79 1.46
C VAL A 482 20.88 4.58 2.32
N ARG A 483 22.05 4.59 1.69
CA ARG A 483 23.34 4.31 2.35
C ARG A 483 24.24 5.54 2.53
N ASP A 484 24.01 6.58 1.74
CA ASP A 484 24.81 7.79 1.74
C ASP A 484 23.99 9.01 1.30
N HIS A 485 24.62 10.19 1.36
CA HIS A 485 24.01 11.44 0.94
C HIS A 485 23.69 11.48 -0.57
N HIS A 486 24.39 10.71 -1.40
CA HIS A 486 24.14 10.67 -2.84
C HIS A 486 22.77 10.04 -3.13
N ILE A 487 22.53 8.83 -2.62
CA ILE A 487 21.24 8.14 -2.74
C ILE A 487 20.12 8.92 -2.03
N LEU A 488 20.42 9.51 -0.87
CA LEU A 488 19.43 10.33 -0.16
C LEU A 488 18.96 11.54 -0.99
N ASN A 489 19.89 12.24 -1.66
CA ASN A 489 19.56 13.34 -2.56
C ASN A 489 18.76 12.90 -3.78
N LEU A 490 19.07 11.72 -4.33
CA LEU A 490 18.32 11.15 -5.46
C LEU A 490 16.86 10.84 -5.11
N LEU A 491 16.62 10.28 -3.92
CA LEU A 491 15.36 9.61 -3.62
C LEU A 491 14.42 10.40 -2.70
N HIS A 492 14.95 11.26 -1.82
CA HIS A 492 14.15 11.92 -0.78
C HIS A 492 14.38 13.43 -0.68
N LEU A 493 15.61 13.93 -0.83
CA LEU A 493 15.89 15.36 -0.67
C LEU A 493 15.75 16.17 -1.97
N PRO A 494 15.11 17.35 -1.94
CA PRO A 494 15.03 18.24 -3.09
C PRO A 494 16.40 18.86 -3.41
N PRO A 495 16.62 19.32 -4.67
CA PRO A 495 15.66 19.34 -5.77
C PRO A 495 15.48 18.01 -6.50
N ARG A 496 16.47 17.10 -6.45
CA ARG A 496 16.49 15.89 -7.32
C ARG A 496 15.33 14.94 -7.04
N ALA A 497 14.95 14.76 -5.78
CA ALA A 497 13.79 13.92 -5.42
C ALA A 497 12.45 14.41 -6.01
N LEU A 498 12.35 15.67 -6.45
CA LEU A 498 11.15 16.22 -7.08
C LEU A 498 11.07 15.91 -8.58
N ILE A 499 12.17 15.50 -9.23
CA ILE A 499 12.23 15.26 -10.68
C ILE A 499 11.17 14.26 -11.15
N PRO A 500 11.01 13.06 -10.54
CA PRO A 500 10.02 12.09 -10.98
C PRO A 500 8.58 12.60 -10.86
N ALA A 501 8.30 13.40 -9.84
CA ALA A 501 6.99 14.03 -9.64
C ALA A 501 6.67 15.02 -10.77
N HIS A 502 7.64 15.83 -11.18
CA HIS A 502 7.49 16.74 -12.34
C HIS A 502 7.30 15.98 -13.65
N VAL A 503 8.07 14.90 -13.88
CA VAL A 503 7.92 14.06 -15.07
C VAL A 503 6.51 13.46 -15.17
N ILE A 504 5.96 12.94 -14.06
CA ILE A 504 4.59 12.38 -14.05
C ILE A 504 3.53 13.48 -14.19
N ARG A 505 3.76 14.66 -13.61
CA ARG A 505 2.86 15.80 -13.79
C ARG A 505 2.74 16.20 -15.25
N ASP A 506 3.88 16.27 -15.94
CA ASP A 506 3.95 16.73 -17.33
C ASP A 506 3.56 15.61 -18.32
N ASP A 507 3.83 14.34 -18.00
CA ASP A 507 3.38 13.15 -18.73
C ASP A 507 2.87 12.05 -17.75
N PRO A 508 1.56 12.01 -17.48
CA PRO A 508 0.97 11.03 -16.56
C PRO A 508 1.19 9.57 -16.97
N SER A 509 1.47 9.28 -18.25
CA SER A 509 1.69 7.90 -18.73
C SER A 509 2.94 7.25 -18.11
N LYS A 510 3.87 8.06 -17.61
CA LYS A 510 5.13 7.64 -16.98
C LYS A 510 4.96 7.07 -15.57
N VAL A 511 3.80 7.23 -14.93
CA VAL A 511 3.57 6.76 -13.56
C VAL A 511 3.87 5.27 -13.37
N THR A 512 3.46 4.43 -14.32
CA THR A 512 3.65 2.97 -14.24
C THR A 512 5.10 2.53 -14.45
N GLU A 513 5.92 3.38 -15.07
CA GLU A 513 7.35 3.15 -15.31
C GLU A 513 8.18 3.60 -14.11
N LEU A 514 7.78 4.69 -13.44
CA LEU A 514 8.57 5.36 -12.41
C LEU A 514 8.15 5.04 -10.97
N THR A 515 7.08 4.28 -10.76
CA THR A 515 6.50 3.99 -9.44
C THR A 515 6.06 2.53 -9.33
N ALA A 516 5.82 2.09 -8.09
CA ALA A 516 5.31 0.76 -7.78
C ALA A 516 3.93 0.48 -8.42
N LYS A 517 3.16 1.52 -8.80
CA LYS A 517 1.82 1.40 -9.43
C LYS A 517 1.83 0.43 -10.61
N GLY A 518 2.91 0.38 -11.40
CA GLY A 518 3.02 -0.50 -12.57
C GLY A 518 3.01 -2.01 -12.25
N ASN A 519 3.16 -2.39 -10.99
CA ASN A 519 3.14 -3.79 -10.55
C ASN A 519 2.29 -4.04 -9.29
N LEU A 520 1.52 -3.06 -8.84
CA LEU A 520 0.86 -3.06 -7.54
C LEU A 520 -0.65 -3.24 -7.67
N VAL A 521 -1.21 -4.20 -6.94
CA VAL A 521 -2.65 -4.49 -6.88
C VAL A 521 -3.21 -4.17 -5.49
N GLY A 522 -4.34 -3.48 -5.43
CA GLY A 522 -5.09 -3.28 -4.19
C GLY A 522 -6.07 -4.42 -3.97
N ILE A 523 -5.91 -5.19 -2.89
CA ILE A 523 -6.85 -6.26 -2.51
C ILE A 523 -7.91 -5.66 -1.59
N VAL A 524 -9.09 -5.34 -2.14
CA VAL A 524 -10.14 -4.60 -1.45
C VAL A 524 -11.21 -5.55 -0.92
N THR A 525 -11.55 -5.39 0.37
CA THR A 525 -12.63 -6.15 1.02
C THR A 525 -13.33 -5.30 2.09
N ASP A 526 -14.62 -5.56 2.34
CA ASP A 526 -15.32 -5.08 3.55
C ASP A 526 -15.42 -6.17 4.64
N GLY A 527 -14.90 -7.38 4.37
CA GLY A 527 -14.94 -8.53 5.27
C GLY A 527 -16.33 -9.12 5.48
N SER A 528 -17.28 -8.90 4.55
CA SER A 528 -18.67 -9.37 4.69
C SER A 528 -18.91 -10.82 4.27
N ALA A 529 -17.97 -11.47 3.60
CA ALA A 529 -18.11 -12.85 3.15
C ALA A 529 -16.76 -13.58 3.16
N VAL A 530 -16.04 -13.54 4.29
CA VAL A 530 -14.70 -14.11 4.40
C VAL A 530 -14.75 -15.63 4.47
N LEU A 531 -14.19 -16.29 3.45
CA LEU A 531 -14.16 -17.76 3.36
C LEU A 531 -15.56 -18.38 3.57
N GLY A 532 -15.66 -19.38 4.43
CA GLY A 532 -16.93 -19.93 4.94
C GLY A 532 -17.35 -19.37 6.30
N LEU A 533 -16.67 -18.33 6.82
CA LEU A 533 -16.94 -17.74 8.14
C LEU A 533 -18.06 -16.70 8.09
N GLY A 534 -18.32 -16.12 6.92
CA GLY A 534 -19.35 -15.11 6.73
C GLY A 534 -18.84 -13.71 7.05
N ASP A 535 -19.70 -12.89 7.65
CA ASP A 535 -19.37 -11.51 7.98
C ASP A 535 -18.64 -11.43 9.32
N ILE A 536 -17.31 -11.39 9.26
CA ILE A 536 -16.41 -11.24 10.42
C ILE A 536 -15.85 -9.81 10.54
N GLY A 537 -16.22 -8.94 9.60
CA GLY A 537 -15.76 -7.56 9.52
C GLY A 537 -14.35 -7.36 8.95
N PRO A 538 -13.98 -6.10 8.66
CA PRO A 538 -12.79 -5.79 7.87
C PRO A 538 -11.47 -6.09 8.59
N GLN A 539 -11.40 -5.88 9.92
CA GLN A 539 -10.17 -6.15 10.68
C GLN A 539 -9.84 -7.65 10.71
N ALA A 540 -10.85 -8.51 10.86
CA ALA A 540 -10.69 -9.95 10.89
C ALA A 540 -10.48 -10.56 9.49
N ALA A 541 -10.83 -9.84 8.42
CA ALA A 541 -10.54 -10.24 7.03
C ALA A 541 -9.05 -10.07 6.64
N LEU A 542 -8.35 -9.16 7.30
CA LEU A 542 -6.97 -8.78 6.96
C LEU A 542 -5.98 -9.96 6.84
N PRO A 543 -5.99 -11.00 7.70
CA PRO A 543 -5.14 -12.18 7.53
C PRO A 543 -5.30 -12.89 6.18
N VAL A 544 -6.53 -13.04 5.68
CA VAL A 544 -6.80 -13.67 4.37
C VAL A 544 -6.24 -12.82 3.25
N MET A 545 -6.45 -11.51 3.32
CA MET A 545 -5.95 -10.56 2.33
C MET A 545 -4.42 -10.54 2.28
N GLU A 546 -3.74 -10.62 3.44
CA GLU A 546 -2.29 -10.80 3.47
C GLU A 546 -1.84 -12.09 2.79
N GLY A 547 -2.56 -13.20 3.02
CA GLY A 547 -2.26 -14.48 2.38
C GLY A 547 -2.42 -14.42 0.86
N LYS A 548 -3.47 -13.75 0.35
CA LYS A 548 -3.65 -13.52 -1.09
C LYS A 548 -2.53 -12.66 -1.68
N ALA A 549 -2.08 -11.63 -0.97
CA ALA A 549 -0.93 -10.84 -1.40
C ALA A 549 0.37 -11.67 -1.49
N VAL A 550 0.60 -12.59 -0.55
CA VAL A 550 1.72 -13.55 -0.63
C VAL A 550 1.60 -14.44 -1.87
N LEU A 551 0.39 -14.88 -2.22
CA LEU A 551 0.15 -15.69 -3.43
C LEU A 551 0.38 -14.90 -4.73
N PHE A 552 -0.10 -13.66 -4.83
CA PHE A 552 0.19 -12.78 -5.97
C PHE A 552 1.69 -12.67 -6.23
N GLN A 553 2.47 -12.42 -5.18
CA GLN A 553 3.92 -12.29 -5.29
C GLN A 553 4.58 -13.63 -5.64
N THR A 554 4.25 -14.69 -4.91
CA THR A 554 4.91 -15.99 -5.05
C THR A 554 4.63 -16.63 -6.41
N LEU A 555 3.40 -16.51 -6.91
CA LEU A 555 2.96 -17.22 -8.10
C LEU A 555 3.12 -16.41 -9.38
N ALA A 556 3.21 -15.08 -9.33
CA ALA A 556 3.28 -14.25 -10.55
C ALA A 556 4.16 -13.00 -10.42
N GLY A 557 4.86 -12.80 -9.30
CA GLY A 557 5.65 -11.58 -9.07
C GLY A 557 4.82 -10.30 -9.05
N VAL A 558 3.50 -10.40 -8.85
CA VAL A 558 2.62 -9.24 -8.68
C VAL A 558 2.72 -8.79 -7.23
N GLU A 559 3.00 -7.52 -7.01
CA GLU A 559 2.96 -6.96 -5.66
C GLU A 559 1.51 -6.60 -5.33
N ALA A 560 1.04 -6.94 -4.14
CA ALA A 560 -0.33 -6.64 -3.75
C ALA A 560 -0.40 -6.21 -2.29
N PHE A 561 -1.28 -5.26 -2.00
CA PHE A 561 -1.46 -4.73 -0.64
C PHE A 561 -2.92 -4.83 -0.21
N PRO A 562 -3.21 -5.32 1.01
CA PRO A 562 -4.58 -5.44 1.50
C PRO A 562 -5.17 -4.07 1.84
N ILE A 563 -6.44 -3.86 1.49
CA ILE A 563 -7.25 -2.68 1.80
C ILE A 563 -8.59 -3.17 2.36
N CYS A 564 -8.62 -3.39 3.67
CA CYS A 564 -9.83 -3.76 4.40
C CYS A 564 -10.58 -2.49 4.84
N LEU A 565 -11.80 -2.31 4.32
CA LEU A 565 -12.57 -1.08 4.48
C LEU A 565 -13.61 -1.19 5.60
N ALA A 566 -13.62 -0.23 6.52
CA ALA A 566 -14.70 -0.02 7.48
C ALA A 566 -15.93 0.68 6.85
N ALA A 567 -16.43 0.13 5.74
CA ALA A 567 -17.58 0.63 5.00
C ALA A 567 -18.47 -0.55 4.57
N ARG A 568 -19.78 -0.35 4.48
CA ARG A 568 -20.75 -1.39 4.07
C ARG A 568 -21.66 -0.97 2.93
N ASP A 569 -21.84 0.33 2.75
CA ASP A 569 -22.66 0.85 1.66
C ASP A 569 -21.92 0.70 0.32
N PRO A 570 -22.56 0.11 -0.72
CA PRO A 570 -21.93 -0.05 -2.03
C PRO A 570 -21.39 1.24 -2.62
N ASP A 571 -22.14 2.35 -2.54
CA ASP A 571 -21.70 3.64 -3.09
C ASP A 571 -20.52 4.21 -2.31
N GLU A 572 -20.52 4.06 -0.98
CA GLU A 572 -19.38 4.42 -0.14
C GLU A 572 -18.11 3.65 -0.51
N ILE A 573 -18.21 2.31 -0.65
CA ILE A 573 -17.07 1.47 -1.08
C ILE A 573 -16.57 1.91 -2.46
N VAL A 574 -17.47 2.13 -3.42
CA VAL A 574 -17.11 2.59 -4.77
C VAL A 574 -16.38 3.94 -4.72
N ARG A 575 -16.89 4.91 -3.94
CA ARG A 575 -16.24 6.22 -3.76
C ARG A 575 -14.84 6.08 -3.16
N ILE A 576 -14.69 5.31 -2.09
CA ILE A 576 -13.40 5.11 -1.41
C ILE A 576 -12.38 4.43 -2.34
N VAL A 577 -12.78 3.35 -3.01
CA VAL A 577 -11.90 2.62 -3.95
C VAL A 577 -11.48 3.53 -5.10
N THR A 578 -12.41 4.33 -5.63
CA THR A 578 -12.10 5.33 -6.67
C THR A 578 -11.12 6.38 -6.16
N ALA A 579 -11.28 6.85 -4.91
CA ALA A 579 -10.39 7.82 -4.31
C ALA A 579 -8.96 7.26 -4.16
N ILE A 580 -8.77 6.01 -3.76
CA ILE A 580 -7.42 5.42 -3.55
C ILE A 580 -6.79 4.82 -4.81
N ALA A 581 -7.57 4.66 -5.90
CA ALA A 581 -7.14 4.06 -7.16
C ALA A 581 -5.84 4.63 -7.78
N PRO A 582 -5.47 5.93 -7.62
CA PRO A 582 -4.20 6.44 -8.11
C PRO A 582 -2.98 5.64 -7.63
N SER A 583 -3.05 5.01 -6.46
CA SER A 583 -1.93 4.24 -5.89
C SER A 583 -1.74 2.85 -6.51
N PHE A 584 -2.73 2.34 -7.26
CA PHE A 584 -2.77 0.94 -7.71
C PHE A 584 -2.78 0.81 -9.24
N GLY A 585 -2.16 -0.24 -9.77
CA GLY A 585 -2.24 -0.64 -11.17
C GLY A 585 -3.46 -1.51 -11.50
N GLY A 586 -4.11 -2.07 -10.47
CA GLY A 586 -5.37 -2.80 -10.59
C GLY A 586 -6.01 -3.05 -9.22
N ILE A 587 -7.30 -3.40 -9.21
CA ILE A 587 -8.10 -3.64 -8.00
C ILE A 587 -8.62 -5.08 -8.01
N ASN A 588 -8.29 -5.83 -6.97
CA ASN A 588 -8.82 -7.17 -6.73
C ASN A 588 -9.86 -7.10 -5.60
N LEU A 589 -11.14 -7.25 -5.91
CA LEU A 589 -12.22 -7.34 -4.94
C LEU A 589 -12.27 -8.74 -4.32
N GLU A 590 -12.48 -8.80 -3.01
CA GLU A 590 -12.45 -10.04 -2.24
C GLU A 590 -13.46 -10.08 -1.11
N ASP A 591 -14.04 -11.26 -0.87
CA ASP A 591 -14.83 -11.57 0.32
C ASP A 591 -15.94 -10.53 0.58
N ILE A 592 -16.59 -10.05 -0.50
CA ILE A 592 -17.72 -9.12 -0.46
C ILE A 592 -19.02 -9.90 -0.71
N SER A 593 -20.00 -9.75 0.18
CA SER A 593 -21.25 -10.50 0.13
C SER A 593 -22.08 -10.17 -1.12
N ALA A 594 -22.67 -11.20 -1.75
CA ALA A 594 -23.73 -11.02 -2.73
C ALA A 594 -25.05 -10.54 -2.07
N PRO A 595 -25.87 -9.71 -2.75
CA PRO A 595 -25.69 -9.23 -4.13
C PRO A 595 -24.85 -7.95 -4.27
N ARG A 596 -24.39 -7.35 -3.16
CA ARG A 596 -23.67 -6.05 -3.18
C ARG A 596 -22.40 -6.09 -4.03
N CYS A 597 -21.68 -7.22 -4.03
CA CYS A 597 -20.47 -7.40 -4.81
C CYS A 597 -20.65 -7.13 -6.31
N PHE A 598 -21.81 -7.48 -6.89
CA PHE A 598 -22.08 -7.27 -8.31
C PHE A 598 -22.19 -5.77 -8.63
N GLU A 599 -22.96 -5.04 -7.83
CA GLU A 599 -23.14 -3.60 -8.00
C GLU A 599 -21.84 -2.83 -7.81
N ILE A 600 -21.04 -3.20 -6.80
CA ILE A 600 -19.73 -2.58 -6.54
C ILE A 600 -18.79 -2.81 -7.72
N GLU A 601 -18.69 -4.04 -8.21
CA GLU A 601 -17.83 -4.37 -9.34
C GLU A 601 -18.26 -3.63 -10.62
N ASP A 602 -19.54 -3.65 -10.96
CA ASP A 602 -20.06 -3.01 -12.18
C ASP A 602 -19.79 -1.50 -12.17
N LYS A 603 -20.02 -0.84 -11.03
CA LYS A 603 -19.73 0.59 -10.86
C LYS A 603 -18.23 0.88 -10.96
N LEU A 604 -17.38 0.08 -10.31
CA LEU A 604 -15.94 0.28 -10.39
C LEU A 604 -15.39 0.07 -11.79
N ARG A 605 -15.84 -0.96 -12.51
CA ARG A 605 -15.46 -1.22 -13.91
C ARG A 605 -15.92 -0.12 -14.87
N ALA A 606 -17.01 0.56 -14.56
CA ALA A 606 -17.50 1.68 -15.36
C ALA A 606 -16.72 2.99 -15.11
N ILE A 607 -16.18 3.17 -13.91
CA ILE A 607 -15.51 4.42 -13.49
C ILE A 607 -14.00 4.35 -13.70
N LEU A 608 -13.38 3.20 -13.42
CA LEU A 608 -11.92 3.05 -13.39
C LEU A 608 -11.38 2.56 -14.74
N ASP A 609 -10.33 3.24 -15.22
CA ASP A 609 -9.58 2.89 -16.43
C ASP A 609 -8.41 1.93 -16.11
N MET A 610 -8.70 0.84 -15.38
CA MET A 610 -7.72 -0.17 -14.97
C MET A 610 -8.39 -1.54 -14.72
N PRO A 611 -7.61 -2.63 -14.58
CA PRO A 611 -8.15 -3.94 -14.27
C PRO A 611 -8.86 -3.93 -12.91
N VAL A 612 -10.15 -4.24 -12.91
CA VAL A 612 -10.95 -4.57 -11.72
C VAL A 612 -11.40 -6.01 -11.85
N PHE A 613 -11.10 -6.82 -10.84
CA PHE A 613 -11.39 -8.26 -10.83
C PHE A 613 -11.93 -8.66 -9.47
N HIS A 614 -13.02 -9.42 -9.42
CA HIS A 614 -13.50 -10.02 -8.19
C HIS A 614 -13.15 -11.51 -8.18
N ASP A 615 -12.29 -11.94 -7.25
CA ASP A 615 -11.75 -13.32 -7.29
C ASP A 615 -12.82 -14.37 -6.98
N ASP A 616 -13.68 -14.14 -5.99
CA ASP A 616 -14.79 -15.08 -5.68
C ASP A 616 -15.76 -15.27 -6.85
N GLN A 617 -15.88 -14.28 -7.73
CA GLN A 617 -16.67 -14.38 -8.95
C GLN A 617 -15.82 -14.99 -10.09
N HIS A 618 -14.90 -14.21 -10.63
CA HIS A 618 -14.21 -14.50 -11.87
C HIS A 618 -13.09 -15.52 -11.68
N GLY A 619 -12.36 -15.44 -10.57
CA GLY A 619 -11.31 -16.41 -10.23
C GLY A 619 -11.89 -17.80 -10.12
N THR A 620 -12.96 -17.95 -9.33
CA THR A 620 -13.72 -19.21 -9.20
C THR A 620 -14.25 -19.68 -10.56
N ALA A 621 -14.86 -18.80 -11.35
CA ALA A 621 -15.40 -19.15 -12.67
C ALA A 621 -14.32 -19.71 -13.61
N ILE A 622 -13.14 -19.08 -13.66
CA ILE A 622 -12.02 -19.50 -14.50
C ILE A 622 -11.56 -20.91 -14.12
N VAL A 623 -11.31 -21.17 -12.83
CA VAL A 623 -10.74 -22.46 -12.38
C VAL A 623 -11.75 -23.60 -12.46
N VAL A 624 -13.03 -23.32 -12.18
CA VAL A 624 -14.11 -24.30 -12.38
C VAL A 624 -14.23 -24.66 -13.85
N THR A 625 -14.21 -23.67 -14.74
CA THR A 625 -14.28 -23.88 -16.18
C THR A 625 -13.07 -24.69 -16.67
N ALA A 626 -11.86 -24.37 -16.21
CA ALA A 626 -10.65 -25.11 -16.56
C ALA A 626 -10.74 -26.60 -16.18
N GLY A 627 -11.13 -26.89 -14.94
CA GLY A 627 -11.34 -28.26 -14.47
C GLY A 627 -12.45 -28.98 -15.26
N LEU A 628 -13.53 -28.28 -15.57
CA LEU A 628 -14.67 -28.85 -16.29
C LEU A 628 -14.35 -29.15 -17.77
N LEU A 629 -13.54 -28.32 -18.44
CA LEU A 629 -13.06 -28.59 -19.79
C LEU A 629 -12.31 -29.93 -19.85
N ASN A 630 -11.43 -30.18 -18.87
CA ASN A 630 -10.71 -31.44 -18.77
C ASN A 630 -11.60 -32.61 -18.33
N ALA A 631 -12.57 -32.38 -17.44
CA ALA A 631 -13.54 -33.40 -17.07
C ALA A 631 -14.42 -33.83 -18.26
N ALA A 632 -14.82 -32.89 -19.11
CA ALA A 632 -15.55 -33.16 -20.35
C ALA A 632 -14.69 -34.00 -21.33
N ARG A 633 -13.42 -33.61 -21.52
CA ARG A 633 -12.44 -34.39 -22.31
C ARG A 633 -12.28 -35.81 -21.78
N LEU A 634 -12.17 -35.99 -20.45
CA LEU A 634 -12.08 -37.30 -19.79
C LEU A 634 -13.35 -38.13 -20.00
N ARG A 635 -14.53 -37.49 -19.95
CA ARG A 635 -15.83 -38.13 -20.21
C ARG A 635 -16.05 -38.48 -21.69
N GLY A 636 -15.25 -37.90 -22.59
CA GLY A 636 -15.35 -38.11 -24.04
C GLY A 636 -16.45 -37.29 -24.70
N CYS A 637 -16.82 -36.14 -24.12
CA CYS A 637 -17.84 -35.23 -24.65
C CYS A 637 -17.34 -33.78 -24.73
N SER A 638 -18.08 -32.91 -25.43
CA SER A 638 -17.82 -31.47 -25.43
C SER A 638 -18.58 -30.77 -24.30
N LEU A 639 -18.20 -29.54 -23.97
CA LEU A 639 -18.89 -28.74 -22.95
C LEU A 639 -20.37 -28.49 -23.32
N GLY A 640 -20.67 -28.37 -24.62
CA GLY A 640 -22.02 -28.14 -25.14
C GLY A 640 -22.96 -29.33 -24.98
N ASP A 641 -22.42 -30.54 -24.76
CA ASP A 641 -23.20 -31.77 -24.56
C ASP A 641 -23.63 -31.95 -23.09
N LEU A 642 -23.09 -31.15 -22.17
CA LEU A 642 -23.30 -31.33 -20.73
C LEU A 642 -24.57 -30.63 -20.24
N ARG A 643 -25.33 -31.32 -19.39
CA ARG A 643 -26.35 -30.77 -18.51
C ARG A 643 -25.78 -30.59 -17.10
N ILE A 644 -25.74 -29.34 -16.64
CA ILE A 644 -24.97 -28.93 -15.47
C ILE A 644 -25.92 -28.38 -14.40
N ALA A 645 -25.91 -28.97 -13.21
CA ALA A 645 -26.56 -28.41 -12.02
C ALA A 645 -25.56 -27.65 -11.15
N ILE A 646 -25.85 -26.40 -10.82
CA ILE A 646 -25.05 -25.59 -9.89
C ILE A 646 -25.85 -25.40 -8.61
N ASN A 647 -25.34 -25.88 -7.48
CA ASN A 647 -25.91 -25.63 -6.17
C ASN A 647 -25.21 -24.43 -5.52
N GLY A 648 -25.92 -23.30 -5.43
CA GLY A 648 -25.41 -22.03 -4.96
C GLY A 648 -25.65 -20.93 -5.98
N ALA A 649 -26.42 -19.91 -5.58
CA ALA A 649 -26.72 -18.74 -6.41
C ALA A 649 -26.12 -17.45 -5.80
N GLY A 650 -24.94 -17.56 -5.21
CA GLY A 650 -24.11 -16.42 -4.77
C GLY A 650 -23.19 -15.94 -5.89
N ALA A 651 -22.23 -15.08 -5.53
CA ALA A 651 -21.22 -14.50 -6.42
C ALA A 651 -20.58 -15.55 -7.36
N ALA A 652 -19.97 -16.59 -6.79
CA ALA A 652 -19.31 -17.66 -7.53
C ALA A 652 -20.26 -18.43 -8.47
N GLY A 653 -21.43 -18.86 -7.98
CA GLY A 653 -22.37 -19.68 -8.75
C GLY A 653 -22.93 -18.96 -9.98
N ILE A 654 -23.25 -17.66 -9.83
CA ILE A 654 -23.71 -16.82 -10.94
C ILE A 654 -22.56 -16.61 -11.95
N ALA A 655 -21.35 -16.29 -11.49
CA ALA A 655 -20.20 -16.06 -12.37
C ALA A 655 -19.78 -17.32 -13.14
N VAL A 656 -19.75 -18.47 -12.48
CA VAL A 656 -19.49 -19.79 -13.10
C VAL A 656 -20.53 -20.06 -14.18
N ALA A 657 -21.82 -19.88 -13.90
CA ALA A 657 -22.87 -20.08 -14.89
C ALA A 657 -22.70 -19.17 -16.11
N LYS A 658 -22.46 -17.86 -15.89
CA LYS A 658 -22.25 -16.89 -16.98
C LYS A 658 -21.06 -17.28 -17.87
N LEU A 659 -19.92 -17.64 -17.27
CA LEU A 659 -18.73 -18.03 -18.04
C LEU A 659 -18.96 -19.34 -18.82
N LEU A 660 -19.56 -20.36 -18.19
CA LEU A 660 -19.89 -21.62 -18.88
C LEU A 660 -20.83 -21.41 -20.08
N ILE A 661 -21.85 -20.55 -19.92
CA ILE A 661 -22.75 -20.17 -21.02
C ILE A 661 -21.99 -19.45 -22.12
N ALA A 662 -21.08 -18.54 -21.78
CA ALA A 662 -20.24 -17.83 -22.76
C ALA A 662 -19.32 -18.78 -23.55
N LEU A 663 -18.84 -19.86 -22.94
CA LEU A 663 -18.11 -20.94 -23.63
C LEU A 663 -19.01 -21.90 -24.42
N GLY A 664 -20.33 -21.75 -24.37
CA GLY A 664 -21.28 -22.59 -25.08
C GLY A 664 -21.63 -23.91 -24.37
N ALA A 665 -21.63 -23.94 -23.03
CA ALA A 665 -22.20 -25.06 -22.28
C ALA A 665 -23.67 -25.30 -22.64
N GLY A 666 -24.11 -26.57 -22.58
CA GLY A 666 -25.42 -27.02 -23.03
C GLY A 666 -26.61 -26.40 -22.27
N ASP A 667 -27.04 -27.06 -21.20
CA ASP A 667 -28.05 -26.53 -20.27
C ASP A 667 -27.46 -26.43 -18.87
N VAL A 668 -27.69 -25.29 -18.22
CA VAL A 668 -27.21 -24.98 -16.88
C VAL A 668 -28.42 -24.67 -16.02
N VAL A 669 -28.57 -25.35 -14.89
CA VAL A 669 -29.64 -25.11 -13.90
C VAL A 669 -29.00 -24.69 -12.59
N ILE A 670 -29.38 -23.53 -12.06
CA ILE A 670 -28.88 -23.03 -10.77
C ILE A 670 -29.93 -23.24 -9.70
N CYS A 671 -29.52 -23.80 -8.56
CA CYS A 671 -30.35 -23.99 -7.38
C CYS A 671 -29.87 -23.09 -6.24
N ASP A 672 -30.81 -22.53 -5.48
CA ASP A 672 -30.52 -21.91 -4.18
C ASP A 672 -31.34 -22.57 -3.06
N ARG A 673 -31.37 -21.96 -1.87
CA ARG A 673 -32.10 -22.47 -0.70
C ARG A 673 -33.61 -22.68 -0.92
N ARG A 674 -34.22 -22.12 -1.98
CA ARG A 674 -35.63 -22.31 -2.32
C ARG A 674 -35.84 -23.22 -3.53
N GLY A 675 -34.77 -23.81 -4.08
CA GLY A 675 -34.81 -24.69 -5.24
C GLY A 675 -34.32 -24.04 -6.52
N ALA A 676 -34.71 -24.61 -7.66
CA ALA A 676 -34.31 -24.16 -8.99
C ALA A 676 -34.64 -22.68 -9.24
N ILE A 677 -33.74 -21.97 -9.90
CA ILE A 677 -33.96 -20.62 -10.41
C ILE A 677 -34.61 -20.73 -11.79
N HIS A 678 -35.71 -20.01 -11.97
CA HIS A 678 -36.46 -19.95 -13.23
C HIS A 678 -37.21 -18.62 -13.35
N VAL A 679 -37.59 -18.24 -14.57
CA VAL A 679 -38.20 -16.94 -14.90
C VAL A 679 -39.49 -16.64 -14.13
N ASP A 680 -40.27 -17.68 -13.81
CA ASP A 680 -41.56 -17.55 -13.12
C ASP A 680 -41.43 -17.49 -11.58
N ARG A 681 -40.22 -17.68 -11.04
CA ARG A 681 -39.99 -17.69 -9.60
C ARG A 681 -40.08 -16.28 -9.03
N LYS A 682 -40.89 -16.09 -7.97
CA LYS A 682 -41.04 -14.77 -7.30
C LYS A 682 -40.22 -14.65 -6.01
N GLU A 683 -40.09 -15.74 -5.26
CA GLU A 683 -39.47 -15.71 -3.93
C GLU A 683 -37.95 -15.79 -3.95
N GLY A 684 -37.27 -14.95 -3.17
CA GLY A 684 -35.81 -15.00 -2.99
C GLY A 684 -35.00 -14.60 -4.24
N MET A 685 -35.62 -13.85 -5.15
CA MET A 685 -35.01 -13.39 -6.40
C MET A 685 -34.49 -11.95 -6.27
N ASP A 686 -33.19 -11.76 -6.47
CA ASP A 686 -32.55 -10.46 -6.65
C ASP A 686 -32.36 -10.15 -8.16
N GLY A 687 -31.70 -9.04 -8.48
CA GLY A 687 -31.45 -8.62 -9.86
C GLY A 687 -30.62 -9.64 -10.66
N SER A 688 -29.53 -10.14 -10.06
CA SER A 688 -28.62 -11.12 -10.69
C SER A 688 -29.34 -12.45 -10.97
N LYS A 689 -30.18 -12.91 -10.05
CA LYS A 689 -30.97 -14.13 -10.24
C LYS A 689 -32.04 -13.98 -11.30
N ARG A 690 -32.66 -12.80 -11.41
CA ARG A 690 -33.63 -12.52 -12.48
C ARG A 690 -32.96 -12.52 -13.86
N GLU A 691 -31.77 -11.95 -13.97
CA GLU A 691 -30.98 -11.94 -15.20
C GLU A 691 -30.59 -13.37 -15.60
N ILE A 692 -29.98 -14.13 -14.69
CA ILE A 692 -29.51 -15.49 -15.00
C ILE A 692 -30.66 -16.45 -15.34
N ALA A 693 -31.84 -16.27 -14.72
CA ALA A 693 -33.03 -17.07 -15.00
C ALA A 693 -33.50 -16.97 -16.46
N GLN A 694 -33.16 -15.89 -17.17
CA GLN A 694 -33.53 -15.72 -18.59
C GLN A 694 -32.69 -16.59 -19.54
N VAL A 695 -31.49 -16.99 -19.11
CA VAL A 695 -30.50 -17.67 -19.95
C VAL A 695 -30.15 -19.08 -19.48
N THR A 696 -30.59 -19.46 -18.28
CA THR A 696 -30.44 -20.79 -17.67
C THR A 696 -31.76 -21.56 -17.63
N ASN A 697 -31.69 -22.84 -17.26
CA ASN A 697 -32.84 -23.70 -16.98
C ASN A 697 -33.83 -23.77 -18.16
N ARG A 698 -33.31 -24.16 -19.34
CA ARG A 698 -34.09 -24.21 -20.59
C ARG A 698 -35.26 -25.18 -20.50
N ASP A 699 -35.07 -26.27 -19.77
CA ASP A 699 -36.07 -27.31 -19.53
C ASP A 699 -37.10 -26.92 -18.44
N ARG A 700 -36.95 -25.75 -17.81
CA ARG A 700 -37.82 -25.25 -16.72
C ARG A 700 -37.96 -26.27 -15.58
N CYS A 701 -36.86 -26.91 -15.20
CA CYS A 701 -36.79 -27.76 -14.03
C CYS A 701 -37.29 -27.00 -12.79
N LEU A 702 -38.15 -27.67 -12.02
CA LEU A 702 -38.72 -27.18 -10.75
C LEU A 702 -38.26 -28.08 -9.61
N GLY A 703 -38.45 -27.63 -8.37
CA GLY A 703 -38.12 -28.40 -7.18
C GLY A 703 -36.75 -28.05 -6.58
N GLY A 704 -36.28 -28.90 -5.68
CA GLY A 704 -35.02 -28.74 -4.97
C GLY A 704 -33.82 -29.30 -5.74
N LEU A 705 -32.63 -29.23 -5.12
CA LEU A 705 -31.41 -29.77 -5.72
C LEU A 705 -31.57 -31.24 -6.11
N THR A 706 -32.17 -32.07 -5.25
CA THR A 706 -32.41 -33.51 -5.49
C THR A 706 -33.19 -33.76 -6.78
N ASP A 707 -34.19 -32.91 -7.07
CA ASP A 707 -35.03 -33.05 -8.26
C ASP A 707 -34.28 -32.64 -9.52
N VAL A 708 -33.47 -31.59 -9.42
CA VAL A 708 -32.70 -31.02 -10.54
C VAL A 708 -31.52 -31.90 -10.94
N VAL A 709 -30.77 -32.47 -9.98
CA VAL A 709 -29.57 -33.27 -10.28
C VAL A 709 -29.87 -34.63 -10.91
N ALA A 710 -31.12 -35.10 -10.83
CA ALA A 710 -31.52 -36.36 -11.43
C ALA A 710 -31.32 -36.32 -12.96
N GLY A 711 -30.47 -37.22 -13.47
CA GLY A 711 -30.12 -37.27 -14.89
C GLY A 711 -29.24 -36.11 -15.39
N MET A 712 -28.65 -35.30 -14.50
CA MET A 712 -27.62 -34.32 -14.86
C MET A 712 -26.26 -34.98 -15.02
N ASP A 713 -25.42 -34.43 -15.88
CA ASP A 713 -24.07 -34.93 -16.14
C ASP A 713 -23.07 -34.44 -15.10
N VAL A 714 -23.30 -33.21 -14.62
CA VAL A 714 -22.38 -32.49 -13.74
C VAL A 714 -23.17 -31.86 -12.60
N VAL A 715 -22.63 -31.95 -11.39
CA VAL A 715 -23.08 -31.14 -10.26
C VAL A 715 -21.91 -30.31 -9.72
N ILE A 716 -22.11 -29.01 -9.58
CA ILE A 716 -21.15 -28.05 -9.04
C ILE A 716 -21.73 -27.45 -7.75
N GLY A 717 -21.15 -27.78 -6.61
CA GLY A 717 -21.44 -27.20 -5.32
C GLY A 717 -20.59 -25.96 -5.05
N LEU A 718 -21.27 -24.84 -4.80
CA LEU A 718 -20.73 -23.55 -4.37
C LEU A 718 -21.60 -23.03 -3.21
N SER A 719 -21.79 -23.90 -2.22
CA SER A 719 -22.85 -23.79 -1.22
C SER A 719 -22.36 -24.15 0.19
N ALA A 720 -23.05 -25.07 0.87
CA ALA A 720 -22.79 -25.44 2.25
C ALA A 720 -22.37 -26.91 2.35
N ALA A 721 -21.59 -27.22 3.39
CA ALA A 721 -21.15 -28.57 3.70
C ALA A 721 -22.33 -29.56 3.75
N GLY A 722 -22.13 -30.76 3.18
CA GLY A 722 -23.14 -31.83 3.18
C GLY A 722 -24.34 -31.61 2.24
N ALA A 723 -24.35 -30.58 1.39
CA ALA A 723 -25.49 -30.29 0.53
C ALA A 723 -25.69 -31.29 -0.63
N ILE A 724 -24.66 -32.06 -1.00
CA ILE A 724 -24.75 -33.11 -2.04
C ILE A 724 -24.69 -34.47 -1.34
N THR A 725 -25.63 -35.36 -1.63
CA THR A 725 -25.69 -36.69 -0.99
C THR A 725 -25.28 -37.81 -1.96
N PRO A 726 -24.82 -38.97 -1.46
CA PRO A 726 -24.56 -40.14 -2.30
C PRO A 726 -25.78 -40.57 -3.13
N GLU A 727 -27.00 -40.39 -2.62
CA GLU A 727 -28.24 -40.71 -3.33
C GLU A 727 -28.45 -39.80 -4.54
N MET A 728 -28.15 -38.51 -4.39
CA MET A 728 -28.17 -37.56 -5.51
C MET A 728 -27.18 -37.97 -6.60
N VAL A 729 -25.94 -38.32 -6.22
CA VAL A 729 -24.90 -38.73 -7.19
C VAL A 729 -25.30 -40.01 -7.92
N ARG A 730 -25.92 -40.99 -7.26
CA ARG A 730 -26.44 -42.21 -7.91
C ARG A 730 -27.59 -41.94 -8.88
N ALA A 731 -28.35 -40.88 -8.68
CA ALA A 731 -29.47 -40.49 -9.52
C ALA A 731 -29.05 -39.66 -10.76
N MET A 732 -27.79 -39.24 -10.85
CA MET A 732 -27.23 -38.51 -11.99
C MET A 732 -27.09 -39.40 -13.24
N ALA A 733 -26.76 -38.78 -14.37
CA ALA A 733 -26.43 -39.51 -15.60
C ALA A 733 -25.18 -40.41 -15.42
N PRO A 734 -24.99 -41.45 -16.26
CA PRO A 734 -23.80 -42.30 -16.21
C PRO A 734 -22.51 -41.49 -16.27
N HIS A 735 -21.51 -41.93 -15.49
CA HIS A 735 -20.22 -41.27 -15.34
C HIS A 735 -20.33 -39.80 -14.90
N PRO A 736 -20.99 -39.52 -13.75
CA PRO A 736 -21.23 -38.16 -13.30
C PRO A 736 -19.93 -37.47 -12.86
N ILE A 737 -19.84 -36.16 -13.11
CA ILE A 737 -18.75 -35.30 -12.64
C ILE A 737 -19.26 -34.50 -11.44
N VAL A 738 -18.51 -34.52 -10.33
CA VAL A 738 -18.92 -33.88 -9.07
C VAL A 738 -17.87 -32.86 -8.64
N PHE A 739 -18.21 -31.58 -8.64
CA PHE A 739 -17.34 -30.52 -8.12
C PHE A 739 -17.93 -30.04 -6.80
N ALA A 740 -17.36 -30.40 -5.65
CA ALA A 740 -17.84 -30.05 -4.32
C ALA A 740 -16.90 -29.01 -3.68
N LEU A 741 -17.15 -27.73 -3.95
CA LEU A 741 -16.17 -26.66 -3.77
C LEU A 741 -16.37 -25.82 -2.50
N ALA A 742 -17.34 -26.15 -1.63
CA ALA A 742 -17.49 -25.49 -0.35
C ALA A 742 -16.24 -25.65 0.54
N ASN A 743 -15.89 -24.56 1.24
CA ASN A 743 -14.77 -24.50 2.18
C ASN A 743 -15.26 -24.13 3.60
N PRO A 744 -14.64 -24.64 4.68
CA PRO A 744 -13.53 -25.61 4.70
C PRO A 744 -13.98 -27.08 4.51
N THR A 745 -15.29 -27.34 4.51
CA THR A 745 -15.88 -28.69 4.36
C THR A 745 -16.70 -28.75 3.08
N PRO A 746 -16.43 -29.70 2.16
CA PRO A 746 -17.11 -29.78 0.87
C PRO A 746 -18.56 -30.25 1.02
N GLU A 747 -19.35 -30.06 -0.03
CA GLU A 747 -20.73 -30.55 -0.12
C GLU A 747 -20.84 -32.08 0.01
N ILE A 748 -19.85 -32.81 -0.49
CA ILE A 748 -19.69 -34.26 -0.38
C ILE A 748 -18.20 -34.58 -0.41
N THR A 749 -17.73 -35.57 0.36
CA THR A 749 -16.32 -35.96 0.31
C THR A 749 -16.02 -36.76 -0.96
N PRO A 750 -14.79 -36.70 -1.50
CA PRO A 750 -14.41 -37.47 -2.69
C PRO A 750 -14.66 -38.97 -2.57
N GLU A 751 -14.46 -39.55 -1.38
CA GLU A 751 -14.67 -40.98 -1.14
C GLU A 751 -16.14 -41.35 -1.32
N LEU A 752 -17.05 -40.57 -0.74
CA LEU A 752 -18.49 -40.82 -0.82
C LEU A 752 -19.02 -40.61 -2.24
N ALA A 753 -18.55 -39.56 -2.93
CA ALA A 753 -18.93 -39.31 -4.32
C ALA A 753 -18.46 -40.43 -5.26
N LYS A 754 -17.21 -40.90 -5.12
CA LYS A 754 -16.68 -42.04 -5.90
C LYS A 754 -17.44 -43.33 -5.61
N GLN A 755 -17.73 -43.64 -4.34
CA GLN A 755 -18.54 -44.79 -3.95
C GLN A 755 -19.97 -44.73 -4.52
N ALA A 756 -20.50 -43.52 -4.73
CA ALA A 756 -21.79 -43.29 -5.34
C ALA A 756 -21.77 -43.35 -6.89
N GLY A 757 -20.59 -43.53 -7.51
CA GLY A 757 -20.43 -43.74 -8.95
C GLY A 757 -19.85 -42.56 -9.73
N ALA A 758 -19.37 -41.50 -9.07
CA ALA A 758 -18.73 -40.37 -9.75
C ALA A 758 -17.51 -40.81 -10.58
N LEU A 759 -17.46 -40.36 -11.84
CA LEU A 759 -16.30 -40.54 -12.73
C LEU A 759 -15.10 -39.76 -12.21
N ALA A 760 -15.31 -38.50 -11.84
CA ALA A 760 -14.28 -37.62 -11.31
C ALA A 760 -14.88 -36.69 -10.25
N VAL A 761 -14.05 -36.35 -9.27
CA VAL A 761 -14.45 -35.47 -8.16
C VAL A 761 -13.41 -34.38 -7.98
N ALA A 762 -13.85 -33.13 -7.82
CA ALA A 762 -13.01 -31.99 -7.53
C ALA A 762 -13.49 -31.26 -6.27
N THR A 763 -12.57 -30.68 -5.50
CA THR A 763 -12.89 -29.94 -4.27
C THR A 763 -12.11 -28.64 -4.16
N GLY A 764 -12.49 -27.75 -3.25
CA GLY A 764 -11.68 -26.56 -2.92
C GLY A 764 -10.46 -26.84 -2.03
N ARG A 765 -10.36 -28.05 -1.46
CA ARG A 765 -9.33 -28.38 -0.46
C ARG A 765 -8.07 -28.95 -1.08
N SER A 766 -6.92 -28.60 -0.49
CA SER A 766 -5.59 -29.00 -0.95
C SER A 766 -5.16 -30.42 -0.56
N ASP A 767 -5.90 -31.07 0.34
CA ASP A 767 -5.63 -32.44 0.80
C ASP A 767 -6.27 -33.52 -0.09
N TYR A 768 -7.10 -33.13 -1.06
CA TYR A 768 -7.71 -34.02 -2.05
C TYR A 768 -7.14 -33.83 -3.46
N PRO A 769 -7.26 -34.84 -4.34
CA PRO A 769 -7.01 -34.67 -5.77
C PRO A 769 -7.94 -33.61 -6.38
N ASN A 770 -7.54 -33.07 -7.54
CA ASN A 770 -8.32 -32.07 -8.29
C ASN A 770 -8.73 -30.85 -7.45
N GLN A 771 -7.77 -30.20 -6.79
CA GLN A 771 -8.03 -28.97 -6.07
C GLN A 771 -8.38 -27.84 -7.05
N VAL A 772 -9.62 -27.37 -7.01
CA VAL A 772 -10.08 -26.19 -7.74
C VAL A 772 -9.89 -24.98 -6.82
N ASN A 773 -8.80 -24.25 -7.03
CA ASN A 773 -8.43 -23.10 -6.21
C ASN A 773 -8.11 -21.89 -7.10
N ASN A 774 -8.75 -20.77 -6.77
CA ASN A 774 -8.66 -19.50 -7.49
C ASN A 774 -7.22 -18.97 -7.59
N SER A 775 -6.30 -19.44 -6.73
CA SER A 775 -4.86 -19.16 -6.82
C SER A 775 -4.22 -19.56 -8.15
N LEU A 776 -4.86 -20.44 -8.93
CA LEU A 776 -4.44 -20.79 -10.29
C LEU A 776 -4.81 -19.71 -11.33
N ALA A 777 -5.70 -18.78 -11.00
CA ALA A 777 -6.22 -17.78 -11.92
C ALA A 777 -5.69 -16.37 -11.61
N PHE A 778 -6.07 -15.79 -10.47
CA PHE A 778 -5.85 -14.36 -10.20
C PHE A 778 -4.39 -13.90 -10.36
N PRO A 779 -3.33 -14.66 -9.98
CA PRO A 779 -1.96 -14.16 -10.13
C PRO A 779 -1.59 -13.97 -11.60
N GLY A 780 -1.86 -14.98 -12.43
CA GLY A 780 -1.57 -14.95 -13.86
C GLY A 780 -2.44 -13.94 -14.61
N VAL A 781 -3.72 -13.82 -14.25
CA VAL A 781 -4.65 -12.86 -14.87
C VAL A 781 -4.17 -11.43 -14.65
N PHE A 782 -3.83 -11.05 -13.41
CA PHE A 782 -3.30 -9.72 -13.13
C PHE A 782 -1.93 -9.48 -13.75
N ARG A 783 -1.02 -10.47 -13.72
CA ARG A 783 0.28 -10.31 -14.38
C ARG A 783 0.13 -9.98 -15.86
N GLY A 784 -0.69 -10.75 -16.58
CA GLY A 784 -0.96 -10.51 -17.99
C GLY A 784 -1.61 -9.14 -18.23
N ALA A 785 -2.60 -8.77 -17.42
CA ALA A 785 -3.27 -7.48 -17.53
C ALA A 785 -2.34 -6.28 -17.23
N LEU A 786 -1.50 -6.37 -16.19
CA LEU A 786 -0.56 -5.32 -15.80
C LEU A 786 0.55 -5.15 -16.84
N ASP A 787 1.09 -6.25 -17.38
CA ASP A 787 2.18 -6.19 -18.34
C ASP A 787 1.80 -5.56 -19.67
N VAL A 788 0.53 -5.63 -20.07
CA VAL A 788 0.02 -4.91 -21.25
C VAL A 788 -0.73 -3.62 -20.90
N LYS A 789 -0.71 -3.22 -19.62
CA LYS A 789 -1.43 -2.06 -19.07
C LYS A 789 -2.91 -2.05 -19.50
N ALA A 790 -3.59 -3.19 -19.36
CA ALA A 790 -4.97 -3.35 -19.79
C ALA A 790 -5.92 -2.37 -19.08
N ARG A 791 -6.89 -1.81 -19.81
CA ARG A 791 -7.93 -0.92 -19.25
C ARG A 791 -9.03 -1.64 -18.46
N GLY A 792 -9.03 -2.97 -18.48
CA GLY A 792 -10.04 -3.80 -17.81
C GLY A 792 -9.78 -5.29 -18.04
N ILE A 793 -10.65 -6.14 -17.48
CA ILE A 793 -10.66 -7.59 -17.70
C ILE A 793 -12.05 -7.98 -18.22
N ASN A 794 -12.12 -8.47 -19.46
CA ASN A 794 -13.36 -8.93 -20.11
C ASN A 794 -13.48 -10.46 -20.07
N ASP A 795 -14.56 -10.99 -20.64
CA ASP A 795 -14.82 -12.44 -20.63
C ASP A 795 -13.87 -13.19 -21.56
N GLU A 796 -13.44 -12.62 -22.69
CA GLU A 796 -12.44 -13.22 -23.57
C GLU A 796 -11.12 -13.50 -22.85
N MET A 797 -10.67 -12.57 -21.99
CA MET A 797 -9.50 -12.77 -21.14
C MET A 797 -9.70 -13.89 -20.11
N LYS A 798 -10.89 -14.00 -19.49
CA LYS A 798 -11.23 -15.07 -18.53
C LYS A 798 -11.28 -16.44 -19.22
N ILE A 799 -11.87 -16.51 -20.41
CA ILE A 799 -11.93 -17.72 -21.24
C ILE A 799 -10.52 -18.17 -21.62
N ALA A 800 -9.67 -17.23 -22.06
CA ALA A 800 -8.27 -17.51 -22.38
C ALA A 800 -7.49 -18.05 -21.17
N ALA A 801 -7.72 -17.48 -19.98
CA ALA A 801 -7.15 -17.99 -18.74
C ALA A 801 -7.61 -19.42 -18.42
N ALA A 802 -8.91 -19.72 -18.56
CA ALA A 802 -9.45 -21.05 -18.30
C ALA A 802 -8.85 -22.12 -19.24
N HIS A 803 -8.72 -21.80 -20.53
CA HIS A 803 -8.04 -22.67 -21.49
C HIS A 803 -6.56 -22.86 -21.15
N ALA A 804 -5.85 -21.79 -20.81
CA ALA A 804 -4.43 -21.88 -20.45
C ALA A 804 -4.17 -22.79 -19.24
N ILE A 805 -5.06 -22.79 -18.24
CA ILE A 805 -4.98 -23.70 -17.09
C ILE A 805 -5.32 -25.14 -17.51
N ALA A 806 -6.41 -25.32 -18.28
CA ALA A 806 -6.84 -26.66 -18.70
C ALA A 806 -5.78 -27.36 -19.57
N ASP A 807 -5.16 -26.63 -20.51
CA ASP A 807 -4.22 -27.18 -21.48
C ASP A 807 -2.83 -27.50 -20.88
N LEU A 808 -2.58 -27.13 -19.63
CA LEU A 808 -1.39 -27.58 -18.89
C LEU A 808 -1.45 -29.05 -18.48
N VAL A 809 -2.64 -29.64 -18.42
CA VAL A 809 -2.82 -31.07 -18.20
C VAL A 809 -2.83 -31.76 -19.56
N THR A 810 -1.78 -32.53 -19.87
CA THR A 810 -1.70 -33.22 -21.16
C THR A 810 -2.66 -34.41 -21.22
N ALA A 811 -2.95 -34.89 -22.43
CA ALA A 811 -3.84 -36.04 -22.63
C ALA A 811 -3.35 -37.30 -21.87
N GLU A 812 -2.04 -37.46 -21.73
CA GLU A 812 -1.42 -38.59 -21.00
C GLU A 812 -1.51 -38.44 -19.48
N GLN A 813 -1.61 -37.21 -18.98
CA GLN A 813 -1.73 -36.93 -17.54
C GLN A 813 -3.19 -36.93 -17.08
N LEU A 814 -4.14 -36.70 -17.99
CA LEU A 814 -5.55 -36.57 -17.69
C LEU A 814 -6.12 -37.88 -17.14
N THR A 815 -6.50 -37.86 -15.86
CA THR A 815 -7.10 -38.99 -15.16
C THR A 815 -8.26 -38.51 -14.28
N PRO A 816 -9.12 -39.41 -13.77
CA PRO A 816 -10.14 -39.06 -12.77
C PRO A 816 -9.64 -38.25 -11.56
N ASP A 817 -8.37 -38.40 -11.21
CA ASP A 817 -7.72 -37.76 -10.07
C ASP A 817 -6.74 -36.65 -10.47
N PHE A 818 -6.68 -36.31 -11.76
CA PHE A 818 -5.82 -35.24 -12.27
C PHE A 818 -6.47 -34.51 -13.46
N LEU A 819 -7.41 -33.62 -13.15
CA LEU A 819 -8.16 -32.76 -14.07
C LEU A 819 -7.59 -31.35 -14.17
N ILE A 820 -6.91 -30.88 -13.14
CA ILE A 820 -6.42 -29.50 -13.01
C ILE A 820 -5.01 -29.52 -12.40
N PRO A 821 -4.09 -28.61 -12.79
CA PRO A 821 -2.76 -28.54 -12.20
C PRO A 821 -2.79 -28.28 -10.68
N ASP A 822 -1.70 -28.62 -10.01
CA ASP A 822 -1.54 -28.33 -8.59
C ASP A 822 -1.47 -26.82 -8.32
N SER A 823 -1.96 -26.35 -7.16
CA SER A 823 -1.94 -24.94 -6.77
C SER A 823 -0.54 -24.32 -6.69
N LEU A 824 0.51 -25.14 -6.59
CA LEU A 824 1.92 -24.74 -6.62
C LEU A 824 2.62 -25.08 -7.95
N ASP A 825 1.88 -25.43 -9.01
CA ASP A 825 2.47 -25.59 -10.34
C ASP A 825 2.86 -24.22 -10.90
N LEU A 826 4.14 -23.89 -10.75
CA LEU A 826 4.73 -22.61 -11.15
C LEU A 826 4.66 -22.32 -12.66
N ARG A 827 4.24 -23.30 -13.48
CA ARG A 827 3.99 -23.10 -14.91
C ARG A 827 2.66 -22.38 -15.17
N VAL A 828 1.73 -22.39 -14.22
CA VAL A 828 0.36 -21.89 -14.42
C VAL A 828 0.34 -20.38 -14.70
N SER A 829 0.86 -19.56 -13.78
CA SER A 829 0.78 -18.10 -13.93
C SER A 829 1.47 -17.56 -15.17
N PRO A 830 2.68 -18.02 -15.59
CA PRO A 830 3.28 -17.59 -16.86
C PRO A 830 2.38 -17.86 -18.07
N ARG A 831 1.75 -19.03 -18.12
CA ARG A 831 0.87 -19.43 -19.23
C ARG A 831 -0.43 -18.64 -19.25
N VAL A 832 -1.03 -18.44 -18.08
CA VAL A 832 -2.22 -17.60 -17.93
C VAL A 832 -1.91 -16.15 -18.30
N ALA A 833 -0.79 -15.59 -17.84
CA ALA A 833 -0.39 -14.23 -18.14
C ALA A 833 -0.25 -13.97 -19.65
N ALA A 834 0.42 -14.88 -20.36
CA ALA A 834 0.55 -14.80 -21.81
C ALA A 834 -0.80 -14.90 -22.55
N ALA A 835 -1.67 -15.83 -22.14
CA ALA A 835 -2.98 -15.99 -22.73
C ALA A 835 -3.87 -14.75 -22.52
N VAL A 836 -3.83 -14.19 -21.31
CA VAL A 836 -4.58 -12.99 -20.93
C VAL A 836 -4.05 -11.74 -21.66
N ALA A 837 -2.72 -11.57 -21.74
CA ALA A 837 -2.10 -10.49 -22.50
C ALA A 837 -2.52 -10.52 -23.98
N ARG A 838 -2.46 -11.70 -24.61
CA ARG A 838 -2.91 -11.91 -25.99
C ARG A 838 -4.38 -11.54 -26.18
N ALA A 839 -5.25 -12.01 -25.29
CA ALA A 839 -6.67 -11.73 -25.35
C ALA A 839 -6.96 -10.22 -25.16
N ALA A 840 -6.25 -9.56 -24.25
CA ALA A 840 -6.36 -8.11 -24.03
C ALA A 840 -5.94 -7.30 -25.26
N GLN A 841 -4.86 -7.70 -25.94
CA GLN A 841 -4.42 -7.07 -27.20
C GLN A 841 -5.45 -7.26 -28.32
N GLN A 842 -5.96 -8.48 -28.48
CA GLN A 842 -6.98 -8.79 -29.50
C GLN A 842 -8.30 -8.04 -29.25
N ALA A 843 -8.68 -7.85 -27.99
CA ALA A 843 -9.87 -7.09 -27.60
C ALA A 843 -9.67 -5.57 -27.60
N GLY A 844 -8.45 -5.07 -27.87
CA GLY A 844 -8.14 -3.62 -27.85
C GLY A 844 -8.13 -2.99 -26.45
N LEU A 845 -8.00 -3.81 -25.39
CA LEU A 845 -7.92 -3.33 -24.00
C LEU A 845 -6.49 -3.01 -23.57
N ALA A 846 -5.48 -3.58 -24.24
CA ALA A 846 -4.07 -3.31 -23.97
C ALA A 846 -3.67 -1.87 -24.36
N GLN A 847 -2.90 -1.20 -23.51
CA GLN A 847 -2.35 0.13 -23.81
C GLN A 847 -0.92 0.07 -24.37
N ILE A 848 -0.25 -1.07 -24.23
CA ILE A 848 1.05 -1.31 -24.84
C ILE A 848 1.06 -2.66 -25.56
N ASP A 849 1.80 -2.71 -26.67
CA ASP A 849 1.97 -3.93 -27.46
C ASP A 849 3.26 -4.64 -27.04
N ILE A 850 3.12 -5.81 -26.42
CA ILE A 850 4.22 -6.67 -25.98
C ILE A 850 3.93 -8.09 -26.46
N ASP A 851 4.95 -8.80 -26.96
CA ASP A 851 4.77 -10.20 -27.34
C ASP A 851 4.31 -11.03 -26.12
N PRO A 852 3.17 -11.74 -26.18
CA PRO A 852 2.74 -12.66 -25.13
C PRO A 852 3.83 -13.65 -24.68
N ALA A 853 4.75 -14.05 -25.56
CA ALA A 853 5.88 -14.90 -25.18
C ALA A 853 6.87 -14.20 -24.25
N GLU A 854 7.05 -12.88 -24.40
CA GLU A 854 7.86 -12.06 -23.49
C GLU A 854 7.15 -11.90 -22.13
N VAL A 855 5.82 -11.76 -22.12
CA VAL A 855 5.02 -11.77 -20.87
C VAL A 855 5.18 -13.10 -20.12
N GLU A 856 5.13 -14.23 -20.84
CA GLU A 856 5.40 -15.55 -20.26
C GLU A 856 6.80 -15.62 -19.65
N ALA A 857 7.81 -15.16 -20.38
CA ALA A 857 9.20 -15.19 -19.92
C ALA A 857 9.41 -14.32 -18.68
N ARG A 858 8.95 -13.07 -18.69
CA ARG A 858 9.05 -12.16 -17.53
C ARG A 858 8.35 -12.71 -16.30
N CYS A 859 7.15 -13.28 -16.45
CA CYS A 859 6.42 -13.91 -15.35
C CYS A 859 7.20 -15.11 -14.79
N ARG A 860 7.77 -15.95 -15.67
CA ARG A 860 8.61 -17.07 -15.25
C ARG A 860 9.84 -16.61 -14.50
N ASP A 861 10.58 -15.62 -15.02
CA ASP A 861 11.80 -15.11 -14.39
C ASP A 861 11.48 -14.49 -13.01
N LEU A 862 10.37 -13.77 -12.89
CA LEU A 862 9.84 -13.28 -11.62
C LEU A 862 9.58 -14.39 -10.60
N VAL A 863 8.97 -15.50 -11.03
CA VAL A 863 8.61 -16.62 -10.15
C VAL A 863 9.83 -17.42 -9.71
N TYR A 864 10.79 -17.67 -10.60
CA TYR A 864 11.95 -18.51 -10.30
C TYR A 864 13.15 -17.74 -9.73
N GLU A 865 13.40 -16.51 -10.20
CA GLU A 865 14.56 -15.71 -9.81
C GLU A 865 14.22 -14.65 -8.76
N GLY A 866 12.92 -14.36 -8.54
CA GLY A 866 12.45 -13.43 -7.51
C GLY A 866 12.82 -11.97 -7.76
N THR A 867 13.37 -11.63 -8.93
CA THR A 867 13.76 -10.26 -9.29
C THR A 867 13.43 -9.96 -10.74
N VAL A 868 13.14 -8.69 -11.00
CA VAL A 868 13.03 -8.12 -12.33
C VAL A 868 14.42 -7.60 -12.72
N ALA A 869 15.17 -8.37 -13.51
CA ALA A 869 16.18 -7.76 -14.36
C ALA A 869 15.48 -7.46 -15.70
N LEU A 870 15.02 -6.22 -15.87
CA LEU A 870 14.57 -5.72 -17.18
C LEU A 870 15.78 -5.32 -18.02
#